data_AF-A0A246IDB9-F1
#
_entry.id   AF-A0A246IDB9-F1
#
_cell.length_a   1.000
_cell.length_b   1.000
_cell.length_c   1.000
_cell.angle_alpha   90.00
_cell.angle_beta   90.00
_cell.angle_gamma   90.00
#
_symmetry.space_group_name_H-M   'P 1'
#
loop_
_entity.id
_entity.type
_entity.pdbx_description
1 polymer ?
#
loop_
_entity_poly.entity_id
_entity_poly.type
_entity_poly.pdbx_seq_one_letter_code
_entity_poly.pdbx_strand_id
1 'polypeptide(L)'
;MTSTAQLTSPSSTDLIDRDYTLDHKYTRDEGRIYLSGVQALVKLPLMQRLRDAHEGIDSAGFVSGYRGSPLGGFDLELWRARKHLDAAKVKFTPGLNEDLGATMVWGTQQTNLFPGANVQGVFGMWYGKGPGVDRCGDVFKHANAAGTSRYGGVLALAADDHACRSSTLPHGSEDEFVSAMMPVLNPAGVQDILDMGLLGWAMSRYTGRWVGFKTIAETVESSASVEVDPMARRIVLPEDFEMPSGGLNIRWPDPPLDQEMRLHRYAVKAAQAFARANGIDKVVMDAPRARLGIVTTGKSYLDVLQALEYLGLDEAACADIGIRVYKVGMTWPLEPQGIARFAQGLEDIIVVEEKRAFIERQMKEQFFNWPASWGQRPSIVGKYDETGEWILPSTGELTPATIAGVIGRRIQKFFNNASIEQRLQWMQEKEAELALPRASFPRVPHYCSGCPHNTSTNVPEGSRALAGIGCHYMVTWMDRSTDTFTHMGGEGVTWAGQAPFTDTPHVFQNLGDGTYFHSGSLAIRQAVAAGVNITYKILYNDAVAMTGGQPVDGPLSVPDIAKQMRAEGIHTIVVLSDNIGKWTGQREHFPSDVEFHDRSELDEVQKRLREVKGVSILIYEQTCATEKRRRRKRGKLEDPQKRVMINSLVCEGCGDCGKKSFCVSVLPKETEFGRKREIDQSNCNKDYSCVNGFCPSFVTVHGGQPRKGSKRDASTLLDNLPAPTLRDSLEQPWNILITGVGGTGVVTIGALLGMAGHLEGKGATVLDQTGLAQKGGAVTTHIRIARRPEDIHAVRIAAGEADLVLGCDMVVVNDYWALSKVRAGRSQVVLNTYEAMPGTFTTRPDMQFPAADIIAGVRVALGGQEPLLLDATQLATALLGDAIAANLFILGYAWQQGLVPLSFESLMRAIELNGAAVAMNQQAFAWGRLAVVDPQAVQQAAGLVRNRHTDTESTPGPLHPLPPGEWEGNEWGATAAPRNTGDERELRGLPSHGGDVAFLPLDDARLSRSLDEMIERRAAFLVEYQDAAYARRYRDLVARVRATEADRIGGSTALTETVARYLFKLMAYKDEYEVARLYTSGDFQRRLQQQFEGDYQLRFHLAPPLFAKKDEQGRLLKKEYGPWMFKAFGLLAKLKFLRGGRFDVFGRTEERRMERKLIADYEATVQVLLDGLEDDRLSLAVEIASIPEHIRGFGHIKEAHFAQAKAREAALLAQWRNPKALHIVQVA
;
A
#
# COMPACT_ATOMS: atom_id res chain seq x y z
N MET A 1 27.14 -18.40 40.01
CA MET A 1 28.42 -17.68 40.17
C MET A 1 29.39 -18.16 39.10
N THR A 2 30.35 -17.30 38.70
CA THR A 2 31.25 -17.31 37.51
C THR A 2 30.58 -17.06 36.16
N SER A 3 30.99 -16.14 35.28
CA SER A 3 31.80 -14.92 35.37
C SER A 3 31.49 -14.16 34.07
N THR A 4 30.70 -13.08 34.16
CA THR A 4 30.47 -12.10 33.10
C THR A 4 31.66 -11.15 33.01
N ALA A 5 32.58 -11.42 32.09
CA ALA A 5 33.64 -10.48 31.74
C ALA A 5 33.09 -9.41 30.77
N GLN A 6 33.11 -8.18 31.25
CA GLN A 6 32.73 -6.95 30.56
C GLN A 6 33.64 -6.68 29.34
N LEU A 7 33.02 -6.36 28.20
CA LEU A 7 33.65 -5.65 27.09
C LEU A 7 33.07 -4.23 27.07
N THR A 8 33.70 -3.34 27.84
CA THR A 8 33.41 -1.90 27.84
C THR A 8 34.25 -1.20 26.78
N SER A 9 33.59 -0.64 25.76
CA SER A 9 34.15 0.45 24.94
C SER A 9 34.02 1.77 25.71
N PRO A 10 35.06 2.60 25.83
CA PRO A 10 35.02 3.80 26.66
C PRO A 10 34.52 5.03 25.89
N SER A 11 33.23 5.35 26.01
CA SER A 11 32.65 6.73 26.02
C SER A 11 31.11 6.81 25.82
N SER A 12 30.33 5.91 26.43
CA SER A 12 28.86 6.10 26.53
C SER A 12 28.38 5.86 27.96
N THR A 13 28.54 6.86 28.81
CA THR A 13 27.89 6.87 30.14
C THR A 13 26.42 7.30 30.00
N ASP A 14 25.52 6.36 30.30
CA ASP A 14 24.21 6.50 30.94
C ASP A 14 23.09 7.36 30.29
N LEU A 15 22.56 6.96 29.12
CA LEU A 15 21.37 7.59 28.53
C LEU A 15 20.27 6.62 28.01
N ILE A 16 20.42 5.30 28.18
CA ILE A 16 19.42 4.32 27.70
C ILE A 16 18.48 3.89 28.86
N ASP A 17 17.17 4.15 28.76
CA ASP A 17 16.16 3.62 29.71
C ASP A 17 16.01 2.09 29.54
N ARG A 18 16.88 1.33 30.22
CA ARG A 18 16.93 -0.14 30.13
C ARG A 18 15.72 -0.82 30.77
N ASP A 19 15.06 -0.14 31.71
CA ASP A 19 13.88 -0.64 32.42
C ASP A 19 12.59 -0.46 31.61
N TYR A 20 12.64 0.31 30.50
CA TYR A 20 11.47 0.54 29.66
C TYR A 20 10.91 -0.77 29.06
N THR A 21 9.58 -0.91 29.11
CA THR A 21 8.84 -2.00 28.47
C THR A 21 7.73 -1.45 27.58
N LEU A 22 7.27 -2.23 26.60
CA LEU A 22 6.17 -1.81 25.72
C LEU A 22 4.83 -1.59 26.46
N ASP A 23 4.67 -2.11 27.68
CA ASP A 23 3.46 -1.93 28.49
C ASP A 23 3.45 -0.59 29.24
N HIS A 24 4.62 0.06 29.40
CA HIS A 24 4.73 1.37 30.07
C HIS A 24 3.89 2.46 29.42
N LYS A 25 3.58 2.34 28.12
CA LYS A 25 2.62 3.25 27.46
C LYS A 25 1.24 3.29 28.13
N TYR A 26 0.87 2.24 28.86
CA TYR A 26 -0.38 2.17 29.63
C TYR A 26 -0.15 2.27 31.14
N THR A 27 0.93 1.71 31.67
CA THR A 27 1.13 1.59 33.13
C THR A 27 1.97 2.71 33.76
N ARG A 28 2.76 3.46 32.98
CA ARG A 28 3.52 4.60 33.51
C ARG A 28 2.56 5.80 33.59
N ASP A 29 2.48 6.39 34.77
CA ASP A 29 1.59 7.54 35.04
C ASP A 29 2.33 8.88 35.00
N GLU A 30 3.66 8.86 35.16
CA GLU A 30 4.52 10.05 35.12
C GLU A 30 5.75 9.84 34.21
N GLY A 31 6.13 10.89 33.48
CA GLY A 31 7.33 10.96 32.66
C GLY A 31 7.16 10.48 31.21
N ARG A 32 8.29 10.16 30.57
CA ARG A 32 8.33 9.86 29.14
C ARG A 32 7.84 8.47 28.79
N ILE A 33 7.00 8.42 27.76
CA ILE A 33 6.56 7.20 27.10
C ILE A 33 6.54 7.36 25.58
N TYR A 34 6.59 6.25 24.86
CA TYR A 34 6.51 6.19 23.40
C TYR A 34 5.24 5.47 22.96
N LEU A 35 4.42 6.15 22.16
CA LEU A 35 3.14 5.62 21.67
C LEU A 35 2.68 6.31 20.39
N SER A 36 1.78 5.63 19.67
CA SER A 36 1.05 6.20 18.53
C SER A 36 -0.14 7.06 18.98
N GLY A 37 -0.62 7.97 18.14
CA GLY A 37 -1.84 8.72 18.45
C GLY A 37 -3.07 7.84 18.70
N VAL A 38 -3.21 6.71 17.99
CA VAL A 38 -4.23 5.68 18.33
C VAL A 38 -4.03 5.14 19.75
N GLN A 39 -2.80 4.87 20.18
CA GLN A 39 -2.51 4.43 21.54
C GLN A 39 -2.73 5.55 22.58
N ALA A 40 -2.55 6.82 22.20
CA ALA A 40 -2.88 7.97 23.04
C ALA A 40 -4.37 7.98 23.37
N LEU A 41 -5.21 7.74 22.36
CA LEU A 41 -6.67 7.62 22.54
C LEU A 41 -7.08 6.46 23.46
N VAL A 42 -6.26 5.39 23.55
CA VAL A 42 -6.47 4.29 24.53
C VAL A 42 -6.02 4.68 25.93
N LYS A 43 -4.90 5.40 26.07
CA LYS A 43 -4.38 5.88 27.37
C LYS A 43 -5.26 6.98 27.97
N LEU A 44 -5.87 7.82 27.14
CA LEU A 44 -6.69 8.96 27.55
C LEU A 44 -7.84 8.59 28.54
N PRO A 45 -8.67 7.56 28.30
CA PRO A 45 -9.64 7.06 29.29
C PRO A 45 -9.04 6.66 30.64
N LEU A 46 -7.82 6.11 30.65
CA LEU A 46 -7.12 5.75 31.88
C LEU A 46 -6.73 7.00 32.66
N MET A 47 -6.22 8.03 31.96
CA MET A 47 -5.88 9.32 32.56
C MET A 47 -7.11 10.03 33.14
N GLN A 48 -8.24 10.02 32.43
CA GLN A 48 -9.49 10.59 32.95
C GLN A 48 -9.97 9.87 34.21
N ARG A 49 -9.88 8.53 34.24
CA ARG A 49 -10.24 7.76 35.44
C ARG A 49 -9.36 8.12 36.63
N LEU A 50 -8.06 8.32 36.42
CA LEU A 50 -7.13 8.74 37.47
C LEU A 50 -7.47 10.15 37.99
N ARG A 51 -7.81 11.09 37.10
CA ARG A 51 -8.30 12.43 37.48
C ARG A 51 -9.57 12.37 38.30
N ASP A 52 -10.57 11.63 37.85
CA ASP A 52 -11.82 11.49 38.59
C ASP A 52 -11.59 10.85 39.97
N ALA A 53 -10.69 9.86 40.08
CA ALA A 53 -10.31 9.29 41.36
C ALA A 53 -9.72 10.33 42.32
N HIS A 54 -8.81 11.16 41.80
CA HIS A 54 -8.13 12.22 42.56
C HIS A 54 -9.12 13.31 43.04
N GLU A 55 -10.14 13.60 42.25
CA GLU A 55 -11.23 14.54 42.59
C GLU A 55 -12.34 13.90 43.45
N GLY A 56 -12.23 12.61 43.80
CA GLY A 56 -13.22 11.89 44.61
C GLY A 56 -14.51 11.51 43.86
N ILE A 57 -14.47 11.48 42.53
CA ILE A 57 -15.58 11.14 41.64
C ILE A 57 -15.49 9.64 41.29
N ASP A 58 -16.52 8.85 41.62
CA ASP A 58 -16.62 7.46 41.17
C ASP A 58 -17.26 7.40 39.78
N SER A 59 -16.43 7.56 38.75
CA SER A 59 -16.83 7.45 37.34
C SER A 59 -16.43 6.11 36.72
N ALA A 60 -17.03 5.84 35.57
CA ALA A 60 -16.64 4.78 34.65
C ALA A 60 -16.47 5.34 33.23
N GLY A 61 -15.77 4.61 32.36
CA GLY A 61 -15.60 4.99 30.96
C GLY A 61 -16.39 4.08 30.01
N PHE A 62 -16.84 4.61 28.88
CA PHE A 62 -17.44 3.84 27.81
C PHE A 62 -16.93 4.28 26.44
N VAL A 63 -16.53 3.31 25.61
CA VAL A 63 -16.03 3.56 24.26
C VAL A 63 -16.86 2.76 23.27
N SER A 64 -17.33 3.41 22.19
CA SER A 64 -18.02 2.76 21.09
C SER A 64 -17.89 3.57 19.79
N GLY A 65 -18.13 2.93 18.65
CA GLY A 65 -17.91 3.53 17.34
C GLY A 65 -17.74 2.46 16.27
N TYR A 66 -17.40 2.87 15.05
CA TYR A 66 -17.08 1.93 13.98
C TYR A 66 -15.76 2.28 13.32
N ARG A 67 -14.97 1.23 13.07
CA ARG A 67 -13.60 1.34 12.55
C ARG A 67 -13.56 1.87 11.12
N GLY A 68 -12.70 2.85 10.89
CA GLY A 68 -12.37 3.38 9.58
C GLY A 68 -11.05 4.13 9.63
N SER A 69 -10.25 4.03 8.57
CA SER A 69 -8.96 4.73 8.48
C SER A 69 -9.15 6.25 8.56
N PRO A 70 -8.33 7.00 9.33
CA PRO A 70 -7.08 6.57 9.99
C PRO A 70 -7.23 5.89 11.37
N LEU A 71 -8.44 5.76 11.93
CA LEU A 71 -8.71 5.03 13.18
C LEU A 71 -8.96 3.52 12.97
N GLY A 72 -8.56 2.96 11.83
CA GLY A 72 -8.87 1.58 11.46
C GLY A 72 -8.32 0.54 12.43
N GLY A 73 -7.24 0.85 13.15
CA GLY A 73 -6.61 -0.03 14.14
C GLY A 73 -7.06 0.21 15.59
N PHE A 74 -7.97 1.14 15.87
CA PHE A 74 -8.29 1.55 17.24
C PHE A 74 -8.92 0.44 18.08
N ASP A 75 -9.91 -0.29 17.55
CA ASP A 75 -10.54 -1.45 18.19
C ASP A 75 -9.50 -2.50 18.61
N LEU A 76 -8.49 -2.73 17.75
CA LEU A 76 -7.44 -3.70 18.00
C LEU A 76 -6.58 -3.30 19.20
N GLU A 77 -6.24 -2.01 19.33
CA GLU A 77 -5.51 -1.50 20.48
C GLU A 77 -6.37 -1.53 21.75
N LEU A 78 -7.67 -1.21 21.66
CA LEU A 78 -8.60 -1.33 22.79
C LEU A 78 -8.71 -2.79 23.27
N TRP A 79 -8.82 -3.76 22.37
CA TRP A 79 -8.82 -5.18 22.74
C TRP A 79 -7.50 -5.64 23.35
N ARG A 80 -6.35 -5.15 22.85
CA ARG A 80 -5.03 -5.45 23.42
C ARG A 80 -4.88 -4.85 24.83
N ALA A 81 -5.39 -3.65 25.04
CA ALA A 81 -5.34 -2.95 26.32
C ALA A 81 -6.49 -3.33 27.28
N ARG A 82 -7.32 -4.31 26.93
CA ARG A 82 -8.52 -4.69 27.71
C ARG A 82 -8.27 -4.87 29.20
N LYS A 83 -7.14 -5.49 29.59
CA LYS A 83 -6.78 -5.68 30.99
C LYS A 83 -6.67 -4.34 31.74
N HIS A 84 -6.06 -3.33 31.12
CA HIS A 84 -5.86 -2.00 31.68
C HIS A 84 -7.17 -1.21 31.71
N LEU A 85 -7.97 -1.32 30.64
CA LEU A 85 -9.30 -0.70 30.55
C LEU A 85 -10.26 -1.25 31.61
N ASP A 86 -10.35 -2.58 31.75
CA ASP A 86 -11.20 -3.24 32.75
C ASP A 86 -10.80 -2.82 34.18
N ALA A 87 -9.49 -2.71 34.47
CA ALA A 87 -8.99 -2.22 35.76
C ALA A 87 -9.38 -0.75 36.05
N ALA A 88 -9.45 0.09 35.00
CA ALA A 88 -9.89 1.47 35.08
C ALA A 88 -11.42 1.66 34.99
N LYS A 89 -12.23 0.58 35.05
CA LYS A 89 -13.69 0.61 34.82
C LYS A 89 -14.07 1.23 33.46
N VAL A 90 -13.27 1.00 32.42
CA VAL A 90 -13.56 1.47 31.05
C VAL A 90 -14.07 0.30 30.21
N LYS A 91 -15.32 0.40 29.74
CA LYS A 91 -15.96 -0.61 28.90
C LYS A 91 -15.88 -0.23 27.43
N PHE A 92 -15.25 -1.08 26.62
CA PHE A 92 -15.32 -0.98 25.16
C PHE A 92 -16.39 -1.93 24.61
N THR A 93 -17.26 -1.40 23.74
CA THR A 93 -18.22 -2.18 22.95
C THR A 93 -18.25 -1.63 21.52
N PRO A 94 -17.75 -2.36 20.51
CA PRO A 94 -17.78 -1.89 19.12
C PRO A 94 -19.23 -1.70 18.65
N GLY A 95 -19.48 -0.66 17.86
CA GLY A 95 -20.75 -0.44 17.19
C GLY A 95 -20.89 -1.33 15.96
N LEU A 96 -22.13 -1.65 15.58
CA LEU A 96 -22.41 -2.31 14.29
C LEU A 96 -22.14 -1.37 13.12
N ASN A 97 -22.49 -0.10 13.32
CA ASN A 97 -22.18 1.05 12.49
C ASN A 97 -21.98 2.26 13.41
N GLU A 98 -21.58 3.37 12.83
CA GLU A 98 -21.25 4.61 13.51
C GLU A 98 -22.43 5.18 14.31
N ASP A 99 -23.61 5.14 13.73
CA ASP A 99 -24.87 5.68 14.28
C ASP A 99 -25.32 4.91 15.54
N LEU A 100 -25.30 3.59 15.48
CA LEU A 100 -25.60 2.74 16.64
C LEU A 100 -24.51 2.84 17.71
N GLY A 101 -23.24 3.05 17.31
CA GLY A 101 -22.15 3.36 18.23
C GLY A 101 -22.41 4.65 19.01
N ALA A 102 -22.78 5.74 18.32
CA ALA A 102 -23.14 7.01 18.94
C ALA A 102 -24.37 6.88 19.84
N THR A 103 -25.38 6.11 19.41
CA THR A 103 -26.59 5.86 20.20
C THR A 103 -26.27 5.16 21.52
N MET A 104 -25.37 4.17 21.52
CA MET A 104 -24.90 3.53 22.76
C MET A 104 -24.18 4.51 23.69
N VAL A 105 -23.32 5.37 23.13
CA VAL A 105 -22.63 6.41 23.92
C VAL A 105 -23.64 7.39 24.53
N TRP A 106 -24.67 7.81 23.78
CA TRP A 106 -25.75 8.64 24.31
C TRP A 106 -26.51 7.96 25.46
N GLY A 107 -26.79 6.66 25.35
CA GLY A 107 -27.40 5.88 26.43
C GLY A 107 -26.62 5.96 27.75
N THR A 108 -25.29 6.01 27.71
CA THR A 108 -24.46 6.12 28.93
C THR A 108 -24.70 7.43 29.69
N GLN A 109 -25.07 8.51 29.00
CA GLN A 109 -25.35 9.81 29.62
C GLN A 109 -26.69 9.82 30.36
N GLN A 110 -27.56 8.84 30.10
CA GLN A 110 -28.87 8.69 30.73
C GLN A 110 -28.83 7.84 32.01
N THR A 111 -27.70 7.20 32.32
CA THR A 111 -27.55 6.26 33.44
C THR A 111 -28.04 6.84 34.77
N ASN A 112 -27.71 8.10 35.06
CA ASN A 112 -28.05 8.75 36.34
C ASN A 112 -29.44 9.41 36.35
N LEU A 113 -30.23 9.30 35.28
CA LEU A 113 -31.64 9.74 35.25
C LEU A 113 -32.57 8.75 35.96
N PHE A 114 -32.12 7.52 36.17
CA PHE A 114 -32.91 6.42 36.73
C PHE A 114 -32.25 5.87 38.01
N PRO A 115 -33.03 5.33 38.97
CA PRO A 115 -32.48 4.67 40.14
C PRO A 115 -31.70 3.41 39.76
N GLY A 116 -30.69 3.05 40.56
CA GLY A 116 -29.87 1.85 40.35
C GLY A 116 -28.53 2.09 39.64
N ALA A 117 -28.18 3.34 39.33
CA ALA A 117 -26.84 3.69 38.88
C ALA A 117 -25.79 3.32 39.95
N ASN A 118 -24.73 2.62 39.53
CA ASN A 118 -23.64 2.15 40.40
C ASN A 118 -22.38 3.02 40.33
N VAL A 119 -22.44 4.12 39.59
CA VAL A 119 -21.39 5.14 39.42
C VAL A 119 -22.05 6.53 39.33
N GLN A 120 -21.29 7.58 39.63
CA GLN A 120 -21.79 8.96 39.60
C GLN A 120 -21.92 9.53 38.18
N GLY A 121 -21.21 8.94 37.22
CA GLY A 121 -21.28 9.30 35.80
C GLY A 121 -20.45 8.36 34.94
N VAL A 122 -20.76 8.34 33.65
CA VAL A 122 -20.02 7.56 32.64
C VAL A 122 -19.47 8.51 31.59
N PHE A 123 -18.15 8.66 31.50
CA PHE A 123 -17.54 9.45 30.43
C PHE A 123 -17.47 8.62 29.14
N GLY A 124 -17.92 9.19 28.03
CA GLY A 124 -18.07 8.52 26.75
C GLY A 124 -16.99 8.94 25.74
N MET A 125 -16.59 7.99 24.89
CA MET A 125 -15.82 8.26 23.68
C MET A 125 -16.51 7.59 22.49
N TRP A 126 -16.96 8.39 21.55
CA TRP A 126 -17.43 7.92 20.25
C TRP A 126 -16.33 8.06 19.20
N TYR A 127 -16.24 7.15 18.22
CA TYR A 127 -15.33 7.30 17.08
C TYR A 127 -15.96 6.87 15.76
N GLY A 128 -15.62 7.59 14.70
CA GLY A 128 -16.01 7.26 13.33
C GLY A 128 -15.14 7.98 12.31
N LYS A 129 -15.14 7.48 11.08
CA LYS A 129 -14.55 8.18 9.93
C LYS A 129 -15.50 9.29 9.47
N GLY A 130 -15.00 10.26 8.70
CA GLY A 130 -15.79 11.34 8.08
C GLY A 130 -17.21 10.96 7.61
N PRO A 131 -17.39 10.02 6.66
CA PRO A 131 -18.73 9.60 6.22
C PRO A 131 -19.61 8.98 7.32
N GLY A 132 -18.99 8.46 8.37
CA GLY A 132 -19.67 8.02 9.59
C GLY A 132 -20.20 9.17 10.43
N VAL A 133 -19.47 10.30 10.48
CA VAL A 133 -19.95 11.56 11.07
C VAL A 133 -21.19 12.05 10.31
N ASP A 134 -21.16 12.04 8.97
CA ASP A 134 -22.31 12.42 8.12
C ASP A 134 -23.55 11.59 8.48
N ARG A 135 -23.37 10.28 8.63
CA ARG A 135 -24.44 9.34 8.97
C ARG A 135 -25.03 9.57 10.36
N CYS A 136 -24.21 10.01 11.33
CA CYS A 136 -24.60 10.22 12.72
C CYS A 136 -25.33 11.53 13.01
N GLY A 137 -25.62 12.36 12.00
CA GLY A 137 -26.20 13.69 12.21
C GLY A 137 -27.47 13.71 13.06
N ASP A 138 -28.33 12.68 12.97
CA ASP A 138 -29.56 12.61 13.75
C ASP A 138 -29.31 12.33 15.24
N VAL A 139 -28.53 11.30 15.56
CA VAL A 139 -28.18 10.98 16.95
C VAL A 139 -27.34 12.09 17.60
N PHE A 140 -26.46 12.76 16.86
CA PHE A 140 -25.73 13.91 17.38
C PHE A 140 -26.67 15.03 17.79
N LYS A 141 -27.67 15.38 16.97
CA LYS A 141 -28.66 16.42 17.32
C LYS A 141 -29.47 16.05 18.57
N HIS A 142 -29.95 14.82 18.65
CA HIS A 142 -30.70 14.36 19.83
C HIS A 142 -29.85 14.35 21.10
N ALA A 143 -28.65 13.78 21.01
CA ALA A 143 -27.74 13.68 22.14
C ALA A 143 -27.30 15.06 22.64
N ASN A 144 -27.03 15.98 21.70
CA ASN A 144 -26.63 17.33 22.08
C ASN A 144 -27.80 18.16 22.58
N ALA A 145 -29.01 18.06 22.03
CA ALA A 145 -30.19 18.77 22.57
C ALA A 145 -30.45 18.37 24.04
N ALA A 146 -30.47 17.06 24.32
CA ALA A 146 -30.65 16.51 25.67
C ALA A 146 -29.50 16.88 26.61
N GLY A 147 -28.27 16.70 26.14
CA GLY A 147 -27.04 16.99 26.85
C GLY A 147 -26.35 15.81 27.50
N THR A 148 -25.25 16.08 28.22
CA THR A 148 -24.43 15.08 28.92
C THR A 148 -24.71 15.06 30.42
N SER A 149 -24.37 13.94 31.07
CA SER A 149 -24.40 13.82 32.53
C SER A 149 -23.33 14.70 33.18
N ARG A 150 -23.61 15.22 34.39
CA ARG A 150 -22.72 16.12 35.15
C ARG A 150 -21.30 15.53 35.34
N TYR A 151 -21.20 14.23 35.62
CA TYR A 151 -19.93 13.51 35.80
C TYR A 151 -19.62 12.55 34.65
N GLY A 152 -20.41 12.59 33.57
CA GLY A 152 -20.15 11.85 32.37
C GLY A 152 -19.27 12.64 31.42
N GLY A 153 -19.89 13.25 30.42
CA GLY A 153 -19.21 13.98 29.34
C GLY A 153 -18.86 13.05 28.18
N VAL A 154 -18.78 13.60 26.96
CA VAL A 154 -18.54 12.82 25.74
C VAL A 154 -17.55 13.52 24.81
N LEU A 155 -16.57 12.76 24.33
CA LEU A 155 -15.70 13.10 23.21
C LEU A 155 -16.16 12.34 21.95
N ALA A 156 -16.36 13.05 20.84
CA ALA A 156 -16.73 12.47 19.56
C ALA A 156 -15.56 12.62 18.56
N LEU A 157 -14.80 11.54 18.37
CA LEU A 157 -13.64 11.51 17.50
C LEU A 157 -14.06 11.45 16.03
N ALA A 158 -13.75 12.48 15.26
CA ALA A 158 -13.91 12.48 13.81
C ALA A 158 -12.57 12.18 13.14
N ALA A 159 -12.47 11.04 12.46
CA ALA A 159 -11.29 10.64 11.70
C ALA A 159 -11.40 11.13 10.25
N ASP A 160 -10.83 12.31 9.99
CA ASP A 160 -10.79 12.95 8.69
C ASP A 160 -9.60 12.48 7.84
N ASP A 161 -9.81 12.46 6.53
CA ASP A 161 -8.84 12.07 5.51
C ASP A 161 -8.84 13.14 4.41
N HIS A 162 -7.97 14.15 4.55
CA HIS A 162 -7.96 15.35 3.69
C HIS A 162 -7.48 15.04 2.28
N ALA A 163 -6.46 14.18 2.14
CA ALA A 163 -5.92 13.71 0.88
C ALA A 163 -6.71 12.55 0.25
N CYS A 164 -7.79 12.06 0.89
CA CYS A 164 -8.58 10.94 0.39
C CYS A 164 -7.72 9.66 0.15
N ARG A 165 -6.73 9.43 1.02
CA ARG A 165 -5.78 8.31 0.91
C ARG A 165 -6.48 6.95 1.05
N SER A 166 -7.44 6.88 1.95
CA SER A 166 -8.11 5.62 2.33
C SER A 166 -9.63 5.73 2.22
N SER A 167 -10.09 6.75 1.49
CA SER A 167 -11.48 7.20 1.41
C SER A 167 -11.96 7.21 -0.03
N THR A 168 -13.28 7.28 -0.20
CA THR A 168 -13.91 7.55 -1.49
C THR A 168 -14.05 9.05 -1.77
N LEU A 169 -13.96 9.90 -0.74
CA LEU A 169 -14.04 11.36 -0.82
C LEU A 169 -13.05 12.01 0.18
N PRO A 170 -12.42 13.15 -0.16
CA PRO A 170 -11.69 13.96 0.80
C PRO A 170 -12.68 14.62 1.77
N HIS A 171 -12.43 14.52 3.07
CA HIS A 171 -13.42 14.86 4.09
C HIS A 171 -12.93 15.91 5.10
N GLY A 172 -13.84 16.70 5.67
CA GLY A 172 -13.59 17.56 6.84
C GLY A 172 -14.87 17.69 7.66
N SER A 173 -14.85 17.23 8.92
CA SER A 173 -16.05 16.96 9.73
C SER A 173 -16.57 18.14 10.56
N GLU A 174 -15.94 19.32 10.48
CA GLU A 174 -16.27 20.41 11.40
C GLU A 174 -17.68 20.99 11.20
N ASP A 175 -18.10 21.23 9.95
CA ASP A 175 -19.43 21.81 9.66
C ASP A 175 -20.55 20.86 10.13
N GLU A 176 -20.34 19.55 10.08
CA GLU A 176 -21.29 18.53 10.56
C GLU A 176 -21.47 18.62 12.08
N PHE A 177 -20.39 18.78 12.84
CA PHE A 177 -20.45 19.02 14.28
C PHE A 177 -21.11 20.36 14.63
N VAL A 178 -20.84 21.41 13.84
CA VAL A 178 -21.52 22.72 13.99
C VAL A 178 -23.03 22.57 13.79
N SER A 179 -23.46 21.74 12.82
CA SER A 179 -24.88 21.49 12.57
C SER A 179 -25.62 20.87 13.77
N ALA A 180 -24.89 20.17 14.64
CA ALA A 180 -25.37 19.62 15.92
C ALA A 180 -25.01 20.49 17.13
N MET A 181 -24.39 21.66 16.93
CA MET A 181 -23.91 22.58 17.95
C MET A 181 -22.90 21.96 18.94
N MET A 182 -22.02 21.10 18.44
CA MET A 182 -20.95 20.47 19.21
C MET A 182 -19.69 21.34 19.15
N PRO A 183 -19.12 21.79 20.29
CA PRO A 183 -17.80 22.42 20.30
C PRO A 183 -16.75 21.47 19.70
N VAL A 184 -15.81 21.99 18.92
CA VAL A 184 -14.81 21.20 18.19
C VAL A 184 -13.41 21.55 18.67
N LEU A 185 -12.69 20.54 19.15
CA LEU A 185 -11.28 20.59 19.52
C LEU A 185 -10.42 20.00 18.40
N ASN A 186 -9.28 20.65 18.11
CA ASN A 186 -8.39 20.27 17.02
C ASN A 186 -6.93 20.09 17.50
N PRO A 187 -6.53 18.89 17.95
CA PRO A 187 -5.16 18.59 18.37
C PRO A 187 -4.16 18.70 17.20
N ALA A 188 -2.96 19.22 17.48
CA ALA A 188 -1.89 19.33 16.50
C ALA A 188 -1.00 18.07 16.40
N GLY A 189 -0.96 17.25 17.45
CA GLY A 189 -0.11 16.06 17.52
C GLY A 189 -0.44 15.16 18.71
N VAL A 190 0.39 14.14 18.95
CA VAL A 190 0.12 13.08 19.94
C VAL A 190 0.01 13.63 21.37
N GLN A 191 0.81 14.62 21.77
CA GLN A 191 0.71 15.27 23.09
C GLN A 191 -0.63 16.00 23.26
N ASP A 192 -1.04 16.77 22.25
CA ASP A 192 -2.31 17.50 22.27
C ASP A 192 -3.52 16.54 22.38
N ILE A 193 -3.43 15.31 21.85
CA ILE A 193 -4.50 14.31 22.02
C ILE A 193 -4.77 14.04 23.50
N LEU A 194 -3.71 13.89 24.31
CA LEU A 194 -3.84 13.65 25.75
C LEU A 194 -4.34 14.91 26.46
N ASP A 195 -3.70 16.06 26.21
CA ASP A 195 -3.98 17.30 26.93
C ASP A 195 -5.38 17.87 26.60
N MET A 196 -5.72 17.93 25.31
CA MET A 196 -7.01 18.46 24.85
C MET A 196 -8.14 17.44 25.06
N GLY A 197 -7.85 16.14 25.08
CA GLY A 197 -8.83 15.11 25.39
C GLY A 197 -9.42 15.29 26.79
N LEU A 198 -8.57 15.49 27.80
CA LEU A 198 -9.00 15.76 29.18
C LEU A 198 -9.80 17.07 29.28
N LEU A 199 -9.37 18.12 28.57
CA LEU A 199 -10.12 19.36 28.46
C LEU A 199 -11.49 19.17 27.81
N GLY A 200 -11.59 18.31 26.79
CA GLY A 200 -12.85 18.06 26.09
C GLY A 200 -13.89 17.33 26.94
N TRP A 201 -13.49 16.36 27.77
CA TRP A 201 -14.44 15.77 28.75
C TRP A 201 -14.89 16.78 29.80
N ALA A 202 -13.97 17.58 30.33
CA ALA A 202 -14.32 18.63 31.29
C ALA A 202 -15.24 19.71 30.66
N MET A 203 -14.95 20.14 29.43
CA MET A 203 -15.81 21.04 28.66
C MET A 203 -17.18 20.41 28.42
N SER A 204 -17.21 19.12 28.09
CA SER A 204 -18.46 18.40 27.87
C SER A 204 -19.33 18.36 29.13
N ARG A 205 -18.72 18.09 30.30
CA ARG A 205 -19.40 18.13 31.61
C ARG A 205 -19.93 19.53 31.94
N TYR A 206 -19.14 20.57 31.66
CA TYR A 206 -19.48 21.97 31.96
C TYR A 206 -20.59 22.53 31.05
N THR A 207 -20.46 22.32 29.75
CA THR A 207 -21.40 22.83 28.73
C THR A 207 -22.64 21.96 28.58
N GLY A 208 -22.59 20.73 29.11
CA GLY A 208 -23.60 19.71 28.87
C GLY A 208 -23.64 19.24 27.41
N ARG A 209 -22.64 19.53 26.57
CA ARG A 209 -22.60 19.18 25.13
C ARG A 209 -21.56 18.12 24.85
N TRP A 210 -21.74 17.36 23.78
CA TRP A 210 -20.71 16.52 23.22
C TRP A 210 -19.64 17.41 22.58
N VAL A 211 -18.38 17.01 22.72
CA VAL A 211 -17.24 17.74 22.16
C VAL A 211 -16.70 16.96 20.97
N GLY A 212 -16.81 17.53 19.78
CA GLY A 212 -16.15 17.04 18.59
C GLY A 212 -14.63 17.11 18.75
N PHE A 213 -13.93 16.08 18.30
CA PHE A 213 -12.49 15.96 18.44
C PHE A 213 -11.91 15.54 17.09
N LYS A 214 -11.32 16.50 16.38
CA LYS A 214 -10.82 16.27 15.01
C LYS A 214 -9.53 15.48 15.07
N THR A 215 -9.49 14.39 14.33
CA THR A 215 -8.30 13.55 14.17
C THR A 215 -8.04 13.37 12.69
N ILE A 216 -6.78 13.45 12.29
CA ILE A 216 -6.31 13.21 10.92
C ILE A 216 -5.16 12.21 10.97
N ALA A 217 -4.80 11.63 9.81
CA ALA A 217 -3.74 10.63 9.70
C ALA A 217 -2.45 11.05 10.44
N GLU A 218 -1.99 12.28 10.29
CA GLU A 218 -0.78 12.80 10.94
C GLU A 218 -0.86 12.87 12.45
N THR A 219 -2.06 12.94 13.02
CA THR A 219 -2.25 12.99 14.48
C THR A 219 -2.37 11.58 15.08
N VAL A 220 -3.00 10.63 14.37
CA VAL A 220 -3.31 9.30 14.93
C VAL A 220 -2.40 8.17 14.43
N GLU A 221 -1.91 8.26 13.19
CA GLU A 221 -0.97 7.31 12.59
C GLU A 221 0.49 7.68 12.82
N SER A 222 0.75 8.82 13.49
CA SER A 222 2.08 9.16 13.97
C SER A 222 2.35 8.54 15.34
N SER A 223 3.62 8.21 15.59
CA SER A 223 4.16 7.80 16.88
C SER A 223 5.21 8.79 17.34
N ALA A 224 5.16 9.15 18.62
CA ALA A 224 6.05 10.13 19.21
C ALA A 224 6.41 9.75 20.66
N SER A 225 7.54 10.29 21.12
CA SER A 225 7.79 10.40 22.56
C SER A 225 6.92 11.52 23.13
N VAL A 226 6.16 11.23 24.18
CA VAL A 226 5.30 12.19 24.87
C VAL A 226 5.56 12.17 26.37
N GLU A 227 5.24 13.28 27.03
CA GLU A 227 5.24 13.39 28.49
C GLU A 227 3.84 13.07 28.99
N VAL A 228 3.76 12.20 30.00
CA VAL A 228 2.49 11.87 30.65
C VAL A 228 2.55 12.29 32.10
N ASP A 229 1.52 13.05 32.48
CA ASP A 229 1.11 13.30 33.85
C ASP A 229 -0.38 13.66 33.79
N PRO A 230 -1.28 12.79 34.29
CA PRO A 230 -2.72 13.06 34.31
C PRO A 230 -3.11 14.35 35.04
N MET A 231 -2.26 14.90 35.91
CA MET A 231 -2.51 16.11 36.71
C MET A 231 -1.80 17.38 36.20
N ALA A 232 -0.82 17.25 35.29
CA ALA A 232 -0.03 18.39 34.78
C ALA A 232 -0.90 19.53 34.27
N ARG A 233 -2.03 19.20 33.61
CA ARG A 233 -3.00 20.18 33.16
C ARG A 233 -4.00 20.52 34.27
N ARG A 234 -3.95 21.75 34.80
CA ARG A 234 -5.01 22.29 35.64
C ARG A 234 -6.21 22.71 34.80
N ILE A 235 -7.39 22.17 35.11
CA ILE A 235 -8.65 22.53 34.44
C ILE A 235 -9.39 23.54 35.31
N VAL A 236 -9.85 24.63 34.70
CA VAL A 236 -10.52 25.75 35.37
C VAL A 236 -11.97 25.82 34.89
N LEU A 237 -12.92 25.85 35.81
CA LEU A 237 -14.33 26.11 35.48
C LEU A 237 -14.57 27.63 35.49
N PRO A 238 -15.19 28.21 34.44
CA PRO A 238 -15.48 29.64 34.40
C PRO A 238 -16.39 30.08 35.56
N GLU A 239 -16.03 31.19 36.20
CA GLU A 239 -16.85 31.86 37.24
C GLU A 239 -17.61 33.07 36.66
N ASP A 240 -17.24 33.53 35.46
CA ASP A 240 -17.76 34.72 34.79
C ASP A 240 -18.90 34.41 33.79
N PHE A 241 -19.49 33.21 33.88
CA PHE A 241 -20.61 32.77 33.03
C PHE A 241 -21.83 32.40 33.87
N GLU A 242 -22.97 33.02 33.57
CA GLU A 242 -24.24 32.75 34.25
C GLU A 242 -24.91 31.49 33.72
N MET A 243 -24.97 30.44 34.55
CA MET A 243 -25.65 29.18 34.22
C MET A 243 -27.18 29.36 34.20
N PRO A 244 -27.90 28.73 33.26
CA PRO A 244 -29.36 28.73 33.28
C PRO A 244 -29.91 27.92 34.47
N SER A 245 -31.18 28.13 34.80
CA SER A 245 -31.86 27.36 35.85
C SER A 245 -31.76 25.84 35.60
N GLY A 246 -31.35 25.11 36.63
CA GLY A 246 -31.08 23.67 36.57
C GLY A 246 -29.82 23.28 35.78
N GLY A 247 -29.00 24.22 35.31
CA GLY A 247 -27.74 23.97 34.60
C GLY A 247 -27.93 23.59 33.13
N LEU A 248 -26.89 23.04 32.50
CA LEU A 248 -26.88 22.64 31.08
C LEU A 248 -26.91 21.12 30.85
N ASN A 249 -26.74 20.34 31.91
CA ASN A 249 -26.69 18.88 31.82
C ASN A 249 -28.06 18.25 31.56
N ILE A 250 -28.02 17.00 31.10
CA ILE A 250 -29.20 16.18 30.80
C ILE A 250 -30.11 16.04 32.02
N ARG A 251 -31.43 16.03 31.78
CA ARG A 251 -32.45 15.85 32.80
C ARG A 251 -33.68 15.15 32.21
N TRP A 252 -34.55 14.67 33.09
CA TRP A 252 -35.82 14.08 32.70
C TRP A 252 -36.91 14.41 33.74
N PRO A 253 -38.14 14.77 33.33
CA PRO A 253 -38.57 15.09 31.96
C PRO A 253 -37.97 16.41 31.46
N ASP A 254 -37.83 16.56 30.13
CA ASP A 254 -37.17 17.73 29.52
C ASP A 254 -37.82 18.08 28.17
N PRO A 255 -38.74 19.06 28.13
CA PRO A 255 -39.47 19.42 26.91
C PRO A 255 -38.54 19.86 25.75
N PRO A 256 -38.84 19.51 24.49
CA PRO A 256 -37.96 19.85 23.35
C PRO A 256 -37.66 21.35 23.18
N LEU A 257 -38.63 22.22 23.41
CA LEU A 257 -38.42 23.68 23.30
C LEU A 257 -37.46 24.21 24.38
N ASP A 258 -37.46 23.62 25.57
CA ASP A 258 -36.53 24.00 26.63
C ASP A 258 -35.11 23.52 26.31
N GLN A 259 -34.97 22.34 25.69
CA GLN A 259 -33.69 21.83 25.18
C GLN A 259 -33.10 22.78 24.13
N GLU A 260 -33.90 23.16 23.14
CA GLU A 260 -33.50 24.11 22.09
C GLU A 260 -33.06 25.45 22.70
N MET A 261 -33.84 26.00 23.63
CA MET A 261 -33.53 27.27 24.28
C MET A 261 -32.19 27.22 25.03
N ARG A 262 -31.92 26.13 25.79
CA ARG A 262 -30.63 25.95 26.46
C ARG A 262 -29.47 25.81 25.49
N LEU A 263 -29.67 25.03 24.42
CA LEU A 263 -28.67 24.77 23.40
C LEU A 263 -28.25 26.08 22.69
N HIS A 264 -29.21 26.86 22.19
CA HIS A 264 -28.94 28.07 21.42
C HIS A 264 -28.49 29.26 22.29
N ARG A 265 -29.12 29.48 23.44
CA ARG A 265 -28.88 30.69 24.25
C ARG A 265 -27.63 30.59 25.12
N TYR A 266 -27.32 29.41 25.63
CA TYR A 266 -26.32 29.22 26.69
C TYR A 266 -25.16 28.32 26.28
N ALA A 267 -25.40 27.16 25.65
CA ALA A 267 -24.37 26.14 25.49
C ALA A 267 -23.13 26.61 24.70
N VAL A 268 -23.33 27.31 23.58
CA VAL A 268 -22.24 27.85 22.75
C VAL A 268 -21.41 28.87 23.52
N LYS A 269 -22.06 29.77 24.28
CA LYS A 269 -21.39 30.78 25.11
C LYS A 269 -20.64 30.17 26.28
N ALA A 270 -21.19 29.09 26.87
CA ALA A 270 -20.52 28.32 27.92
C ALA A 270 -19.21 27.70 27.39
N ALA A 271 -19.21 27.18 26.17
CA ALA A 271 -18.00 26.65 25.53
C ALA A 271 -16.93 27.75 25.33
N GLN A 272 -17.32 28.93 24.84
CA GLN A 272 -16.42 30.08 24.71
C GLN A 272 -15.83 30.52 26.06
N ALA A 273 -16.66 30.60 27.11
CA ALA A 273 -16.19 30.91 28.46
C ALA A 273 -15.21 29.85 28.99
N PHE A 274 -15.51 28.57 28.77
CA PHE A 274 -14.61 27.47 29.14
C PHE A 274 -13.28 27.53 28.41
N ALA A 275 -13.29 27.77 27.10
CA ALA A 275 -12.08 27.89 26.30
C ALA A 275 -11.20 29.07 26.75
N ARG A 276 -11.82 30.22 27.06
CA ARG A 276 -11.12 31.39 27.63
C ARG A 276 -10.47 31.07 28.97
N ALA A 277 -11.23 30.50 29.92
CA ALA A 277 -10.74 30.20 31.26
C ALA A 277 -9.58 29.20 31.26
N ASN A 278 -9.55 28.29 30.30
CA ASN A 278 -8.52 27.26 30.17
C ASN A 278 -7.41 27.63 29.18
N GLY A 279 -7.45 28.80 28.53
CA GLY A 279 -6.47 29.18 27.50
C GLY A 279 -6.29 28.11 26.43
N ILE A 280 -7.41 27.57 25.91
CA ILE A 280 -7.38 26.53 24.87
C ILE A 280 -6.76 27.10 23.59
N ASP A 281 -7.18 28.30 23.22
CA ASP A 281 -6.55 29.09 22.17
C ASP A 281 -5.43 29.94 22.79
N LYS A 282 -4.28 30.05 22.12
CA LYS A 282 -3.09 30.70 22.67
C LYS A 282 -2.26 31.44 21.63
N VAL A 283 -1.72 32.60 22.03
CA VAL A 283 -0.60 33.24 21.32
C VAL A 283 0.64 32.41 21.61
N VAL A 284 1.26 31.87 20.57
CA VAL A 284 2.43 30.98 20.67
C VAL A 284 3.73 31.67 20.29
N MET A 285 3.63 32.77 19.55
CA MET A 285 4.73 33.69 19.24
C MET A 285 4.16 35.11 19.26
N ASP A 286 4.84 36.03 19.92
CA ASP A 286 4.39 37.43 20.04
C ASP A 286 5.52 38.40 19.66
N ALA A 287 5.12 39.60 19.25
CA ALA A 287 6.02 40.68 18.88
C ALA A 287 5.56 42.00 19.55
N PRO A 288 6.50 42.77 20.16
CA PRO A 288 6.16 44.05 20.79
C PRO A 288 5.52 45.07 19.84
N ARG A 289 5.81 44.96 18.54
CA ARG A 289 5.27 45.80 17.47
C ARG A 289 4.69 44.92 16.36
N ALA A 290 3.77 44.02 16.72
CA ALA A 290 3.15 43.11 15.78
C ALA A 290 2.38 43.86 14.68
N ARG A 291 2.62 43.49 13.42
CA ARG A 291 1.95 44.04 12.22
C ARG A 291 1.25 42.93 11.43
N LEU A 292 1.85 41.74 11.38
CA LEU A 292 1.29 40.56 10.72
C LEU A 292 0.91 39.50 11.76
N GLY A 293 -0.36 39.09 11.74
CA GLY A 293 -0.85 37.95 12.50
C GLY A 293 -0.97 36.70 11.63
N ILE A 294 -0.61 35.56 12.19
CA ILE A 294 -0.89 34.24 11.61
C ILE A 294 -1.81 33.50 12.58
N VAL A 295 -3.00 33.14 12.12
CA VAL A 295 -3.95 32.30 12.88
C VAL A 295 -3.92 30.90 12.29
N THR A 296 -3.74 29.89 13.13
CA THR A 296 -3.59 28.50 12.66
C THR A 296 -4.14 27.51 13.68
N THR A 297 -4.36 26.26 13.28
CA THR A 297 -5.00 25.23 14.12
C THR A 297 -4.49 23.83 13.76
N GLY A 298 -4.64 22.87 14.67
CA GLY A 298 -4.35 21.46 14.43
C GLY A 298 -2.97 21.24 13.80
N LYS A 299 -2.89 20.33 12.82
CA LYS A 299 -1.65 20.08 12.04
C LYS A 299 -1.12 21.34 11.34
N SER A 300 -1.99 22.21 10.83
CA SER A 300 -1.56 23.43 10.14
C SER A 300 -0.70 24.34 11.03
N TYR A 301 -0.80 24.22 12.36
CA TYR A 301 0.11 24.92 13.28
C TYR A 301 1.56 24.45 13.09
N LEU A 302 1.76 23.13 13.04
CA LEU A 302 3.07 22.52 12.81
C LEU A 302 3.63 22.89 11.43
N ASP A 303 2.75 22.96 10.41
CA ASP A 303 3.16 23.38 9.07
C ASP A 303 3.52 24.86 9.00
N VAL A 304 2.86 25.74 9.77
CA VAL A 304 3.24 27.16 9.90
C VAL A 304 4.61 27.31 10.55
N LEU A 305 4.90 26.56 11.62
CA LEU A 305 6.22 26.58 12.24
C LEU A 305 7.31 26.16 11.26
N GLN A 306 7.05 25.08 10.51
CA GLN A 306 7.98 24.60 9.48
C GLN A 306 8.14 25.62 8.34
N ALA A 307 7.06 26.31 7.95
CA ALA A 307 7.11 27.36 6.93
C ALA A 307 7.95 28.58 7.37
N LEU A 308 7.84 29.00 8.64
CA LEU A 308 8.67 30.06 9.20
C LEU A 308 10.16 29.65 9.20
N GLU A 309 10.46 28.40 9.54
CA GLU A 309 11.82 27.84 9.48
C GLU A 309 12.39 27.88 8.05
N TYR A 310 11.58 27.59 7.02
CA TYR A 310 11.99 27.71 5.61
C TYR A 310 12.33 29.13 5.21
N LEU A 311 11.54 30.09 5.68
CA LEU A 311 11.82 31.51 5.51
C LEU A 311 13.01 31.98 6.34
N GLY A 312 13.54 31.13 7.25
CA GLY A 312 14.68 31.43 8.11
C GLY A 312 14.32 32.34 9.26
N LEU A 313 13.07 32.29 9.67
CA LEU A 313 12.50 33.12 10.71
C LEU A 313 12.41 32.28 11.97
N ASP A 314 13.37 32.47 12.86
CA ASP A 314 13.25 32.01 14.24
C ASP A 314 12.37 32.98 15.05
N GLU A 315 12.12 32.65 16.32
CA GLU A 315 11.25 33.46 17.18
C GLU A 315 11.76 34.91 17.33
N ALA A 316 13.09 35.10 17.38
CA ALA A 316 13.69 36.43 17.48
C ALA A 316 13.48 37.24 16.20
N ALA A 317 13.73 36.64 15.02
CA ALA A 317 13.47 37.28 13.73
C ALA A 317 11.98 37.59 13.55
N CYS A 318 11.08 36.70 13.96
CA CYS A 318 9.64 36.96 13.97
C CYS A 318 9.28 38.17 14.84
N ALA A 319 9.84 38.26 16.05
CA ALA A 319 9.61 39.39 16.96
C ALA A 319 10.10 40.73 16.37
N ASP A 320 11.28 40.74 15.73
CA ASP A 320 11.88 41.92 15.10
C ASP A 320 11.08 42.41 13.88
N ILE A 321 10.60 41.48 13.04
CA ILE A 321 9.78 41.80 11.86
C ILE A 321 8.37 42.26 12.28
N GLY A 322 7.88 41.82 13.43
CA GLY A 322 6.53 42.12 13.91
C GLY A 322 5.51 41.04 13.54
N ILE A 323 5.88 39.76 13.65
CA ILE A 323 5.01 38.61 13.37
C ILE A 323 4.47 38.04 14.69
N ARG A 324 3.16 37.82 14.75
CA ARG A 324 2.48 37.15 15.87
C ARG A 324 1.78 35.89 15.37
N VAL A 325 1.84 34.79 16.14
CA VAL A 325 1.18 33.52 15.79
C VAL A 325 0.18 33.12 16.87
N TYR A 326 -1.06 32.82 16.46
CA TYR A 326 -2.16 32.36 17.32
C TYR A 326 -2.57 30.94 16.95
N LYS A 327 -2.44 30.01 17.90
CA LYS A 327 -2.90 28.64 17.78
C LYS A 327 -4.31 28.52 18.34
N VAL A 328 -5.27 28.23 17.48
CA VAL A 328 -6.67 27.92 17.83
C VAL A 328 -6.76 26.44 18.18
N GLY A 329 -7.08 26.13 19.43
CA GLY A 329 -7.35 24.77 19.91
C GLY A 329 -8.84 24.40 19.81
N MET A 330 -9.74 25.36 19.98
CA MET A 330 -11.19 25.17 19.79
C MET A 330 -11.62 25.86 18.50
N THR A 331 -11.73 25.09 17.42
CA THR A 331 -12.05 25.64 16.09
C THR A 331 -13.49 26.13 15.97
N TRP A 332 -14.41 25.56 16.78
CA TRP A 332 -15.75 26.09 16.95
C TRP A 332 -16.29 25.84 18.36
N PRO A 333 -17.04 26.80 18.94
CA PRO A 333 -17.14 28.18 18.50
C PRO A 333 -15.84 28.95 18.75
N LEU A 334 -15.37 29.76 17.80
CA LEU A 334 -14.16 30.57 18.01
C LEU A 334 -14.32 31.51 19.21
N GLU A 335 -13.35 31.54 20.14
CA GLU A 335 -13.43 32.33 21.37
C GLU A 335 -13.20 33.83 21.07
N PRO A 336 -14.20 34.68 21.30
CA PRO A 336 -14.20 36.03 20.72
C PRO A 336 -13.26 37.01 21.42
N GLN A 337 -12.96 36.85 22.72
CA GLN A 337 -12.15 37.82 23.45
C GLN A 337 -10.65 37.64 23.20
N GLY A 338 -10.17 36.40 23.15
CA GLY A 338 -8.80 36.01 22.85
C GLY A 338 -8.42 36.40 21.43
N ILE A 339 -9.25 36.03 20.44
CA ILE A 339 -8.96 36.35 19.04
C ILE A 339 -9.01 37.86 18.78
N ALA A 340 -9.93 38.59 19.42
CA ALA A 340 -9.97 40.05 19.33
C ALA A 340 -8.71 40.70 19.93
N ARG A 341 -8.26 40.27 21.12
CA ARG A 341 -7.01 40.76 21.73
C ARG A 341 -5.80 40.46 20.86
N PHE A 342 -5.74 39.29 20.25
CA PHE A 342 -4.69 38.94 19.29
C PHE A 342 -4.68 39.89 18.09
N ALA A 343 -5.86 40.25 17.57
CA ALA A 343 -6.00 41.07 16.38
C ALA A 343 -5.71 42.56 16.56
N GLN A 344 -5.76 43.07 17.80
CA GLN A 344 -5.49 44.47 18.09
C GLN A 344 -4.05 44.86 17.74
N GLY A 345 -3.93 45.97 17.00
CA GLY A 345 -2.66 46.52 16.54
C GLY A 345 -2.09 45.89 15.26
N LEU A 346 -2.70 44.82 14.75
CA LEU A 346 -2.28 44.21 13.49
C LEU A 346 -2.79 45.01 12.29
N GLU A 347 -1.99 45.05 11.23
CA GLU A 347 -2.38 45.57 9.92
C GLU A 347 -2.98 44.46 9.06
N ASP A 348 -2.43 43.24 9.19
CA ASP A 348 -2.77 42.11 8.33
C ASP A 348 -2.83 40.80 9.12
N ILE A 349 -3.76 39.92 8.73
CA ILE A 349 -3.95 38.59 9.31
C ILE A 349 -4.06 37.56 8.19
N ILE A 350 -3.29 36.49 8.31
CA ILE A 350 -3.39 35.28 7.48
C ILE A 350 -3.96 34.15 8.33
N VAL A 351 -5.03 33.51 7.86
CA VAL A 351 -5.61 32.32 8.48
C VAL A 351 -5.15 31.09 7.70
N VAL A 352 -4.38 30.23 8.37
CA VAL A 352 -3.87 28.97 7.82
C VAL A 352 -4.63 27.82 8.46
N GLU A 353 -5.55 27.23 7.71
CA GLU A 353 -6.42 26.17 8.20
C GLU A 353 -6.74 25.13 7.13
N GLU A 354 -7.06 23.90 7.56
CA GLU A 354 -7.51 22.81 6.70
C GLU A 354 -8.90 22.30 7.12
N LYS A 355 -9.86 22.06 6.21
CA LYS A 355 -9.73 22.11 4.73
C LYS A 355 -10.39 23.36 4.12
N ARG A 356 -11.58 23.73 4.58
CA ARG A 356 -12.34 24.91 4.11
C ARG A 356 -12.04 26.15 4.96
N ALA A 357 -12.51 27.33 4.54
CA ALA A 357 -12.50 28.54 5.36
C ALA A 357 -13.49 28.39 6.54
N PHE A 358 -13.01 28.01 7.71
CA PHE A 358 -13.82 27.70 8.88
C PHE A 358 -13.59 28.71 10.01
N ILE A 359 -12.34 28.86 10.46
CA ILE A 359 -11.89 29.92 11.36
C ILE A 359 -11.93 31.27 10.64
N GLU A 360 -11.48 31.34 9.38
CA GLU A 360 -11.46 32.56 8.58
C GLU A 360 -12.87 33.19 8.50
N ARG A 361 -13.89 32.36 8.26
CA ARG A 361 -15.29 32.80 8.19
C ARG A 361 -15.78 33.36 9.54
N GLN A 362 -15.50 32.65 10.63
CA GLN A 362 -15.87 33.10 11.98
C GLN A 362 -15.17 34.41 12.36
N MET A 363 -13.89 34.56 12.03
CA MET A 363 -13.14 35.79 12.28
C MET A 363 -13.71 36.96 11.48
N LYS A 364 -13.98 36.77 10.18
CA LYS A 364 -14.57 37.80 9.32
C LYS A 364 -15.95 38.23 9.82
N GLU A 365 -16.77 37.30 10.30
CA GLU A 365 -18.06 37.59 10.92
C GLU A 365 -17.90 38.40 12.21
N GLN A 366 -17.06 37.94 13.15
CA GLN A 366 -16.82 38.62 14.43
C GLN A 366 -16.24 40.02 14.25
N PHE A 367 -15.37 40.22 13.25
CA PHE A 367 -14.69 41.50 13.03
C PHE A 367 -15.43 42.40 12.04
N PHE A 368 -16.62 42.02 11.55
CA PHE A 368 -17.40 42.87 10.65
C PHE A 368 -17.76 44.20 11.33
N ASN A 369 -18.18 44.15 12.58
CA ASN A 369 -18.48 45.32 13.41
C ASN A 369 -17.28 45.71 14.31
N TRP A 370 -16.09 45.85 13.72
CA TRP A 370 -14.87 46.19 14.44
C TRP A 370 -15.00 47.51 15.21
N PRO A 371 -14.83 47.52 16.55
CA PRO A 371 -14.95 48.73 17.35
C PRO A 371 -13.90 49.77 16.94
N ALA A 372 -14.34 51.01 16.70
CA ALA A 372 -13.41 52.11 16.37
C ALA A 372 -12.34 52.35 17.45
N SER A 373 -12.66 52.03 18.72
CA SER A 373 -11.72 52.08 19.85
C SER A 373 -10.56 51.10 19.75
N TRP A 374 -10.63 50.09 18.87
CA TRP A 374 -9.57 49.11 18.64
C TRP A 374 -8.64 49.49 17.48
N GLY A 375 -8.84 50.67 16.87
CA GLY A 375 -8.04 51.16 15.76
C GLY A 375 -8.53 50.66 14.40
N GLN A 376 -7.65 50.68 13.40
CA GLN A 376 -7.97 50.20 12.07
C GLN A 376 -8.22 48.69 12.09
N ARG A 377 -9.27 48.25 11.40
CA ARG A 377 -9.56 46.82 11.24
C ARG A 377 -8.49 46.17 10.35
N PRO A 378 -7.82 45.08 10.78
CA PRO A 378 -6.85 44.39 9.95
C PRO A 378 -7.50 43.75 8.72
N SER A 379 -6.72 43.58 7.65
CA SER A 379 -7.12 42.66 6.57
C SER A 379 -7.10 41.22 7.09
N ILE A 380 -8.02 40.39 6.60
CA ILE A 380 -8.09 38.96 6.93
C ILE A 380 -8.14 38.18 5.63
N VAL A 381 -7.07 37.46 5.35
CA VAL A 381 -6.96 36.54 4.21
C VAL A 381 -6.74 35.12 4.71
N GLY A 382 -6.97 34.15 3.84
CA GLY A 382 -6.77 32.75 4.17
C GLY A 382 -6.85 31.95 2.89
N LYS A 383 -8.03 31.40 2.59
CA LYS A 383 -8.28 30.69 1.33
C LYS A 383 -8.09 31.59 0.11
N TYR A 384 -8.56 32.82 0.21
CA TYR A 384 -8.44 33.83 -0.83
C TYR A 384 -7.76 35.10 -0.29
N ASP A 385 -7.06 35.80 -1.17
CA ASP A 385 -6.52 37.13 -0.88
C ASP A 385 -7.55 38.25 -1.15
N GLU A 386 -7.13 39.51 -1.09
CA GLU A 386 -7.98 40.68 -1.34
C GLU A 386 -8.44 40.83 -2.80
N THR A 387 -7.73 40.19 -3.75
CA THR A 387 -8.04 40.22 -5.18
C THR A 387 -8.94 39.07 -5.62
N GLY A 388 -9.15 38.08 -4.74
CA GLY A 388 -9.87 36.85 -5.03
C GLY A 388 -8.96 35.74 -5.56
N GLU A 389 -7.64 35.89 -5.50
CA GLU A 389 -6.67 34.84 -5.83
C GLU A 389 -6.70 33.74 -4.76
N TRP A 390 -6.62 32.48 -5.19
CA TRP A 390 -6.71 31.32 -4.32
C TRP A 390 -5.34 30.94 -3.73
N ILE A 391 -4.96 31.60 -2.64
CA ILE A 391 -3.60 31.54 -2.07
C ILE A 391 -3.35 30.34 -1.14
N LEU A 392 -4.37 29.84 -0.44
CA LEU A 392 -4.31 28.63 0.40
C LEU A 392 -5.47 27.71 0.02
N PRO A 393 -5.29 26.80 -0.95
CA PRO A 393 -6.39 26.01 -1.49
C PRO A 393 -7.22 25.24 -0.46
N SER A 394 -8.49 25.02 -0.78
CA SER A 394 -9.40 24.13 -0.01
C SER A 394 -9.44 22.69 -0.56
N THR A 395 -8.50 22.36 -1.44
CA THR A 395 -8.35 21.06 -2.10
C THR A 395 -7.01 20.44 -1.73
N GLY A 396 -6.96 19.11 -1.67
CA GLY A 396 -5.76 18.41 -1.20
C GLY A 396 -5.40 18.77 0.24
N GLU A 397 -4.11 18.62 0.55
CA GLU A 397 -3.48 19.04 1.80
C GLU A 397 -2.61 20.28 1.56
N LEU A 398 -2.57 21.18 2.54
CA LEU A 398 -1.65 22.31 2.55
C LEU A 398 -0.23 21.81 2.83
N THR A 399 0.74 22.31 2.06
CA THR A 399 2.15 22.01 2.31
C THR A 399 2.83 23.18 3.02
N PRO A 400 3.85 22.92 3.86
CA PRO A 400 4.66 24.00 4.45
C PRO A 400 5.27 24.94 3.40
N ALA A 401 5.56 24.44 2.19
CA ALA A 401 6.09 25.26 1.10
C ALA A 401 5.07 26.27 0.58
N THR A 402 3.83 25.83 0.32
CA THR A 402 2.72 26.72 -0.07
C THR A 402 2.47 27.79 1.01
N ILE A 403 2.45 27.37 2.28
CA ILE A 403 2.26 28.27 3.43
C ILE A 403 3.40 29.29 3.52
N ALA A 404 4.66 28.86 3.40
CA ALA A 404 5.83 29.74 3.38
C ALA A 404 5.78 30.75 2.24
N GLY A 405 5.37 30.33 1.04
CA GLY A 405 5.17 31.21 -0.10
C GLY A 405 4.18 32.33 0.18
N VAL A 406 3.05 32.01 0.82
CA VAL A 406 2.04 32.99 1.22
C VAL A 406 2.57 33.92 2.32
N ILE A 407 3.13 33.37 3.40
CA ILE A 407 3.68 34.18 4.51
C ILE A 407 4.76 35.13 3.98
N GLY A 408 5.70 34.63 3.17
CA GLY A 408 6.79 35.43 2.60
C GLY A 408 6.30 36.60 1.75
N ARG A 409 5.32 36.38 0.85
CA ARG A 409 4.71 37.46 0.04
C ARG A 409 4.02 38.51 0.90
N ARG A 410 3.44 38.13 2.04
CA ARG A 410 2.79 39.07 2.96
C ARG A 410 3.80 39.89 3.75
N ILE A 411 4.89 39.26 4.21
CA ILE A 411 6.02 39.95 4.84
C ILE A 411 6.61 41.01 3.89
N GLN A 412 6.79 40.67 2.61
CA GLN A 412 7.34 41.58 1.59
C GLN A 412 6.57 42.90 1.41
N LYS A 413 5.29 42.97 1.82
CA LYS A 413 4.52 44.23 1.80
C LYS A 413 5.11 45.30 2.71
N PHE A 414 5.86 44.92 3.74
CA PHE A 414 6.32 45.85 4.77
C PHE A 414 7.73 45.59 5.32
N PHE A 415 8.33 44.44 5.00
CA PHE A 415 9.69 44.08 5.35
C PHE A 415 10.31 43.29 4.19
N ASN A 416 11.32 43.84 3.53
CA ASN A 416 11.99 43.19 2.41
C ASN A 416 13.49 43.00 2.72
N ASN A 417 13.97 41.77 2.61
CA ASN A 417 15.37 41.40 2.77
C ASN A 417 15.74 40.40 1.67
N ALA A 418 16.92 40.56 1.07
CA ALA A 418 17.48 39.67 0.05
C ALA A 418 17.44 38.19 0.45
N SER A 419 17.54 37.86 1.75
CA SER A 419 17.46 36.47 2.21
C SER A 419 16.06 35.84 2.02
N ILE A 420 14.97 36.58 2.26
CA ILE A 420 13.60 36.05 2.09
C ILE A 420 13.31 35.86 0.60
N GLU A 421 13.72 36.81 -0.24
CA GLU A 421 13.54 36.74 -1.69
C GLU A 421 14.30 35.55 -2.29
N GLN A 422 15.57 35.36 -1.91
CA GLN A 422 16.35 34.18 -2.31
C GLN A 422 15.72 32.86 -1.87
N ARG A 423 15.17 32.80 -0.66
CA ARG A 423 14.50 31.59 -0.15
C ARG A 423 13.22 31.30 -0.91
N LEU A 424 12.38 32.32 -1.15
CA LEU A 424 11.14 32.16 -1.93
C LEU A 424 11.42 31.72 -3.37
N GLN A 425 12.42 32.33 -4.01
CA GLN A 425 12.85 31.95 -5.35
C GLN A 425 13.40 30.52 -5.37
N TRP A 426 14.25 30.16 -4.41
CA TRP A 426 14.75 28.78 -4.26
C TRP A 426 13.62 27.76 -4.07
N MET A 427 12.61 28.09 -3.26
CA MET A 427 11.45 27.23 -3.05
C MET A 427 10.63 27.06 -4.33
N GLN A 428 10.39 28.13 -5.09
CA GLN A 428 9.71 28.07 -6.39
C GLN A 428 10.51 27.27 -7.42
N GLU A 429 11.83 27.47 -7.49
CA GLU A 429 12.73 26.70 -8.36
C GLU A 429 12.70 25.22 -7.99
N LYS A 430 12.66 24.89 -6.69
CA LYS A 430 12.55 23.50 -6.22
C LYS A 430 11.19 22.88 -6.49
N GLU A 431 10.11 23.65 -6.33
CA GLU A 431 8.77 23.21 -6.69
C GLU A 431 8.65 22.99 -8.22
N ALA A 432 9.34 23.80 -9.03
CA ALA A 432 9.45 23.59 -10.48
C ALA A 432 10.35 22.40 -10.86
N GLU A 433 11.42 22.13 -10.11
CA GLU A 433 12.21 20.89 -10.22
C GLU A 433 11.38 19.64 -9.86
N LEU A 434 10.21 19.75 -9.23
CA LEU A 434 9.31 18.60 -9.05
C LEU A 434 8.73 18.07 -10.37
N ALA A 435 8.91 18.81 -11.48
CA ALA A 435 8.63 18.35 -12.84
C ALA A 435 9.79 17.55 -13.47
N LEU A 436 10.84 17.22 -12.69
CA LEU A 436 11.98 16.44 -13.18
C LEU A 436 11.52 15.11 -13.79
N PRO A 437 12.15 14.71 -14.92
CA PRO A 437 11.71 13.55 -15.66
C PRO A 437 12.05 12.26 -14.91
N ARG A 438 11.09 11.35 -14.81
CA ARG A 438 11.17 10.10 -14.04
C ARG A 438 10.59 8.93 -14.84
N ALA A 439 10.92 7.70 -14.45
CA ALA A 439 10.36 6.52 -15.12
C ALA A 439 8.84 6.44 -14.89
N SER A 440 8.05 6.27 -15.95
CA SER A 440 6.59 6.11 -15.85
C SER A 440 6.23 4.66 -15.52
N PHE A 441 6.24 4.32 -14.22
CA PHE A 441 6.04 2.95 -13.77
C PHE A 441 5.29 2.88 -12.42
N PRO A 442 4.00 3.29 -12.35
CA PRO A 442 3.29 3.44 -11.08
C PRO A 442 2.96 2.10 -10.42
N ARG A 443 3.03 2.07 -9.08
CA ARG A 443 2.65 0.90 -8.26
C ARG A 443 1.17 0.96 -7.85
N VAL A 444 0.27 0.58 -8.77
CA VAL A 444 -1.19 0.58 -8.54
C VAL A 444 -1.60 -0.47 -7.49
N PRO A 445 -2.49 -0.13 -6.53
CA PRO A 445 -3.08 -1.08 -5.58
C PRO A 445 -3.60 -2.36 -6.24
N HIS A 446 -3.28 -3.53 -5.66
CA HIS A 446 -3.64 -4.83 -6.24
C HIS A 446 -4.07 -5.86 -5.19
N TYR A 447 -4.75 -6.92 -5.62
CA TYR A 447 -5.17 -7.99 -4.72
C TYR A 447 -4.00 -8.84 -4.22
N CYS A 448 -4.12 -9.32 -2.97
CA CYS A 448 -3.14 -10.22 -2.36
C CYS A 448 -3.04 -11.55 -3.14
N SER A 449 -1.89 -12.23 -3.05
CA SER A 449 -1.72 -13.57 -3.61
C SER A 449 -2.78 -14.54 -3.06
N GLY A 450 -3.56 -15.15 -3.96
CA GLY A 450 -4.66 -16.06 -3.62
C GLY A 450 -5.87 -15.38 -2.98
N CYS A 451 -6.08 -14.08 -3.23
CA CYS A 451 -7.24 -13.34 -2.75
C CYS A 451 -8.54 -13.90 -3.36
N PRO A 452 -9.63 -14.06 -2.57
CA PRO A 452 -10.93 -14.47 -3.12
C PRO A 452 -11.48 -13.51 -4.17
N HIS A 453 -11.19 -12.20 -4.05
CA HIS A 453 -11.61 -11.18 -5.02
C HIS A 453 -11.08 -11.43 -6.44
N ASN A 454 -9.94 -12.13 -6.58
CA ASN A 454 -9.38 -12.47 -7.90
C ASN A 454 -10.39 -13.23 -8.77
N THR A 455 -11.20 -14.09 -8.15
CA THR A 455 -12.24 -14.87 -8.82
C THR A 455 -13.62 -14.26 -8.61
N SER A 456 -13.96 -13.86 -7.38
CA SER A 456 -15.32 -13.47 -7.02
C SER A 456 -15.80 -12.20 -7.72
N THR A 457 -14.93 -11.27 -8.11
CA THR A 457 -15.37 -10.03 -8.80
C THR A 457 -15.51 -10.17 -10.32
N ASN A 458 -15.19 -11.34 -10.90
CA ASN A 458 -15.49 -11.60 -12.31
C ASN A 458 -17.00 -11.78 -12.51
N VAL A 459 -17.50 -11.32 -13.66
CA VAL A 459 -18.88 -11.48 -14.09
C VAL A 459 -18.93 -12.10 -15.50
N PRO A 460 -20.05 -12.75 -15.88
CA PRO A 460 -20.19 -13.32 -17.21
C PRO A 460 -20.13 -12.25 -18.31
N GLU A 461 -19.70 -12.65 -19.50
CA GLU A 461 -19.69 -11.79 -20.68
C GLU A 461 -21.07 -11.13 -20.92
N GLY A 462 -21.05 -9.83 -21.25
CA GLY A 462 -22.25 -9.01 -21.42
C GLY A 462 -22.92 -8.58 -20.11
N SER A 463 -22.38 -8.97 -18.94
CA SER A 463 -22.92 -8.56 -17.64
C SER A 463 -22.15 -7.37 -17.07
N ARG A 464 -22.81 -6.63 -16.19
CA ARG A 464 -22.23 -5.49 -15.47
C ARG A 464 -22.29 -5.74 -13.96
N ALA A 465 -21.23 -5.37 -13.25
CA ALA A 465 -21.21 -5.32 -11.80
C ALA A 465 -21.06 -3.90 -11.26
N LEU A 466 -21.47 -3.71 -10.02
CA LEU A 466 -21.24 -2.52 -9.21
C LEU A 466 -20.25 -2.87 -8.08
N ALA A 467 -19.33 -1.95 -7.78
CA ALA A 467 -18.39 -2.16 -6.68
C ALA A 467 -19.04 -1.88 -5.31
N GLY A 468 -18.61 -2.63 -4.30
CA GLY A 468 -18.83 -2.28 -2.89
C GLY A 468 -17.61 -1.58 -2.29
N ILE A 469 -17.70 -1.18 -1.02
CA ILE A 469 -16.57 -0.55 -0.33
C ILE A 469 -15.51 -1.59 0.08
N GLY A 470 -14.27 -1.12 0.28
CA GLY A 470 -13.15 -1.95 0.71
C GLY A 470 -12.35 -2.53 -0.45
N CYS A 471 -11.92 -3.80 -0.35
CA CYS A 471 -11.24 -4.48 -1.46
C CYS A 471 -12.13 -4.59 -2.72
N HIS A 472 -13.46 -4.51 -2.57
CA HIS A 472 -14.37 -4.44 -3.71
C HIS A 472 -14.22 -3.13 -4.49
N TYR A 473 -13.86 -2.02 -3.85
CA TYR A 473 -13.65 -0.74 -4.52
C TYR A 473 -12.46 -0.80 -5.47
N MET A 474 -11.40 -1.52 -5.09
CA MET A 474 -10.18 -1.64 -5.90
C MET A 474 -10.39 -2.22 -7.30
N VAL A 475 -11.50 -2.93 -7.52
CA VAL A 475 -11.82 -3.53 -8.82
C VAL A 475 -12.03 -2.47 -9.91
N THR A 476 -12.40 -1.24 -9.56
CA THR A 476 -12.65 -0.15 -10.52
C THR A 476 -11.37 0.34 -11.20
N TRP A 477 -10.18 0.00 -10.66
CA TRP A 477 -8.88 0.27 -11.29
C TRP A 477 -8.35 -0.92 -12.09
N MET A 478 -9.13 -1.98 -12.22
CA MET A 478 -8.73 -3.22 -12.89
C MET A 478 -9.52 -3.38 -14.20
N ASP A 479 -8.97 -4.16 -15.13
CA ASP A 479 -9.63 -4.49 -16.40
C ASP A 479 -10.76 -5.52 -16.19
N ARG A 480 -11.87 -5.08 -15.59
CA ARG A 480 -13.07 -5.88 -15.29
C ARG A 480 -14.34 -5.08 -15.56
N SER A 481 -15.45 -5.77 -15.85
CA SER A 481 -16.78 -5.17 -16.05
C SER A 481 -17.47 -4.81 -14.73
N THR A 482 -16.76 -4.08 -13.86
CA THR A 482 -17.31 -3.56 -12.60
C THR A 482 -17.13 -2.06 -12.56
N ASP A 483 -18.25 -1.34 -12.62
CA ASP A 483 -18.27 0.11 -12.76
C ASP A 483 -18.86 0.75 -11.51
N THR A 484 -18.42 1.98 -11.23
CA THR A 484 -18.95 2.85 -10.17
C THR A 484 -19.00 2.20 -8.77
N PHE A 485 -19.38 2.99 -7.77
CA PHE A 485 -19.46 2.61 -6.37
C PHE A 485 -20.41 3.58 -5.65
N THR A 486 -20.75 3.28 -4.40
CA THR A 486 -21.59 4.14 -3.55
C THR A 486 -21.11 4.06 -2.09
N HIS A 487 -21.70 4.88 -1.21
CA HIS A 487 -21.42 4.87 0.22
C HIS A 487 -21.79 3.53 0.88
N MET A 488 -21.12 3.22 1.99
CA MET A 488 -21.31 1.98 2.75
C MET A 488 -22.75 1.87 3.28
N GLY A 489 -23.43 0.76 2.97
CA GLY A 489 -24.83 0.53 3.28
C GLY A 489 -25.80 0.93 2.16
N GLY A 490 -25.32 1.58 1.10
CA GLY A 490 -26.12 1.92 -0.09
C GLY A 490 -25.91 0.98 -1.28
N GLU A 491 -25.01 -0.02 -1.16
CA GLU A 491 -24.61 -0.90 -2.24
C GLU A 491 -25.81 -1.56 -2.94
N GLY A 492 -25.88 -1.44 -4.27
CA GLY A 492 -26.92 -2.00 -5.12
C GLY A 492 -28.20 -1.17 -5.20
N VAL A 493 -28.48 -0.28 -4.22
CA VAL A 493 -29.70 0.54 -4.22
C VAL A 493 -29.70 1.58 -5.33
N THR A 494 -28.52 2.03 -5.77
CA THR A 494 -28.39 2.91 -6.95
C THR A 494 -28.95 2.27 -8.23
N TRP A 495 -29.01 0.93 -8.29
CA TRP A 495 -29.68 0.22 -9.38
C TRP A 495 -31.18 0.43 -9.37
N ALA A 496 -31.82 0.50 -8.20
CA ALA A 496 -33.26 0.73 -8.12
C ALA A 496 -33.68 2.07 -8.77
N GLY A 497 -32.79 3.08 -8.72
CA GLY A 497 -32.98 4.35 -9.43
C GLY A 497 -32.59 4.31 -10.91
N GLN A 498 -31.67 3.43 -11.33
CA GLN A 498 -31.20 3.32 -12.72
C GLN A 498 -32.08 2.40 -13.57
N ALA A 499 -32.57 1.29 -13.01
CA ALA A 499 -33.23 0.21 -13.73
C ALA A 499 -34.40 0.66 -14.64
N PRO A 500 -35.23 1.65 -14.26
CA PRO A 500 -36.30 2.13 -15.13
C PRO A 500 -35.84 2.91 -16.38
N PHE A 501 -34.56 3.29 -16.47
CA PHE A 501 -34.02 4.20 -17.48
C PHE A 501 -32.91 3.60 -18.34
N THR A 502 -32.80 2.27 -18.38
CA THR A 502 -31.78 1.56 -19.17
C THR A 502 -32.31 0.24 -19.72
N ASP A 503 -31.78 -0.19 -20.86
CA ASP A 503 -32.05 -1.51 -21.44
C ASP A 503 -31.28 -2.64 -20.73
N THR A 504 -30.39 -2.30 -19.78
CA THR A 504 -29.67 -3.29 -18.98
C THR A 504 -30.67 -4.02 -18.07
N PRO A 505 -30.90 -5.34 -18.22
CA PRO A 505 -31.99 -6.01 -17.51
C PRO A 505 -31.65 -6.37 -16.06
N HIS A 506 -30.35 -6.43 -15.73
CA HIS A 506 -29.82 -6.96 -14.48
C HIS A 506 -28.40 -6.44 -14.21
N VAL A 507 -28.04 -6.29 -12.93
CA VAL A 507 -26.66 -6.04 -12.50
C VAL A 507 -26.25 -6.97 -11.34
N PHE A 508 -24.95 -7.18 -11.19
CA PHE A 508 -24.36 -7.84 -10.02
C PHE A 508 -23.86 -6.78 -9.02
N GLN A 509 -24.21 -6.87 -7.73
CA GLN A 509 -23.62 -6.04 -6.69
C GLN A 509 -22.61 -6.83 -5.88
N ASN A 510 -21.33 -6.44 -5.91
CA ASN A 510 -20.33 -7.03 -5.03
C ASN A 510 -20.48 -6.47 -3.61
N LEU A 511 -20.51 -7.33 -2.59
CA LEU A 511 -20.71 -6.94 -1.20
C LEU A 511 -19.84 -7.81 -0.29
N GLY A 512 -19.13 -7.22 0.68
CA GLY A 512 -18.41 -7.98 1.70
C GLY A 512 -19.31 -8.36 2.88
N ASP A 513 -18.98 -9.44 3.59
CA ASP A 513 -19.63 -9.85 4.85
C ASP A 513 -19.63 -8.75 5.91
N GLY A 514 -18.53 -8.02 6.08
CA GLY A 514 -18.47 -6.87 7.00
C GLY A 514 -19.46 -5.76 6.61
N THR A 515 -19.55 -5.43 5.32
CA THR A 515 -20.51 -4.43 4.82
C THR A 515 -21.94 -4.91 4.95
N TYR A 516 -22.20 -6.18 4.63
CA TYR A 516 -23.50 -6.82 4.80
C TYR A 516 -23.99 -6.68 6.25
N PHE A 517 -23.11 -6.96 7.22
CA PHE A 517 -23.44 -6.87 8.64
C PHE A 517 -23.61 -5.43 9.13
N HIS A 518 -22.76 -4.50 8.67
CA HIS A 518 -22.81 -3.08 9.06
C HIS A 518 -24.13 -2.39 8.68
N SER A 519 -24.53 -2.47 7.42
CA SER A 519 -25.75 -1.85 6.88
C SER A 519 -26.25 -2.44 5.55
N GLY A 520 -25.48 -3.28 4.87
CA GLY A 520 -25.82 -3.79 3.53
C GLY A 520 -27.06 -4.67 3.50
N SER A 521 -27.45 -5.28 4.62
CA SER A 521 -28.73 -5.99 4.76
C SER A 521 -29.94 -5.07 4.51
N LEU A 522 -29.88 -3.80 4.92
CA LEU A 522 -30.94 -2.82 4.66
C LEU A 522 -31.01 -2.44 3.18
N ALA A 523 -29.86 -2.33 2.49
CA ALA A 523 -29.82 -2.11 1.05
C ALA A 523 -30.49 -3.24 0.28
N ILE A 524 -30.22 -4.50 0.66
CA ILE A 524 -30.87 -5.67 0.05
C ILE A 524 -32.39 -5.61 0.26
N ARG A 525 -32.83 -5.32 1.49
CA ARG A 525 -34.27 -5.13 1.80
C ARG A 525 -34.91 -4.05 0.91
N GLN A 526 -34.23 -2.92 0.69
CA GLN A 526 -34.70 -1.87 -0.20
C GLN A 526 -34.78 -2.33 -1.66
N ALA A 527 -33.82 -3.12 -2.15
CA ALA A 527 -33.88 -3.68 -3.49
C ALA A 527 -35.04 -4.67 -3.68
N VAL A 528 -35.35 -5.47 -2.64
CA VAL A 528 -36.54 -6.34 -2.63
C VAL A 528 -37.82 -5.50 -2.71
N ALA A 529 -37.92 -4.45 -1.89
CA ALA A 529 -39.07 -3.56 -1.89
C ALA A 529 -39.26 -2.83 -3.24
N ALA A 530 -38.15 -2.51 -3.92
CA ALA A 530 -38.19 -1.88 -5.25
C ALA A 530 -38.52 -2.85 -6.40
N GLY A 531 -38.48 -4.17 -6.17
CA GLY A 531 -38.79 -5.18 -7.20
C GLY A 531 -37.79 -5.20 -8.37
N VAL A 532 -36.56 -4.75 -8.18
CA VAL A 532 -35.55 -4.67 -9.24
C VAL A 532 -34.81 -5.98 -9.44
N ASN A 533 -34.37 -6.27 -10.67
CA ASN A 533 -33.58 -7.46 -10.99
C ASN A 533 -32.10 -7.22 -10.63
N ILE A 534 -31.61 -7.87 -9.58
CA ILE A 534 -30.24 -7.71 -9.10
C ILE A 534 -29.75 -8.96 -8.39
N THR A 535 -28.48 -9.30 -8.57
CA THR A 535 -27.83 -10.36 -7.78
C THR A 535 -26.82 -9.75 -6.83
N TYR A 536 -27.02 -9.93 -5.53
CA TYR A 536 -26.02 -9.56 -4.53
C TYR A 536 -25.02 -10.70 -4.34
N LYS A 537 -23.75 -10.41 -4.60
CA LYS A 537 -22.60 -11.31 -4.44
C LYS A 537 -21.96 -11.03 -3.09
N ILE A 538 -22.40 -11.73 -2.07
CA ILE A 538 -21.91 -11.60 -0.70
C ILE A 538 -20.65 -12.45 -0.55
N LEU A 539 -19.48 -11.81 -0.53
CA LEU A 539 -18.22 -12.46 -0.23
C LEU A 539 -18.08 -12.64 1.29
N TYR A 540 -18.23 -13.88 1.77
CA TYR A 540 -17.93 -14.26 3.14
C TYR A 540 -16.47 -14.70 3.25
N ASN A 541 -15.66 -13.86 3.90
CA ASN A 541 -14.22 -14.05 4.02
C ASN A 541 -13.72 -14.10 5.48
N ASP A 542 -14.64 -13.95 6.46
CA ASP A 542 -14.43 -14.09 7.90
C ASP A 542 -13.42 -13.07 8.48
N ALA A 543 -13.26 -11.92 7.81
CA ALA A 543 -12.41 -10.84 8.30
C ALA A 543 -12.71 -9.48 7.63
N VAL A 544 -12.71 -8.40 8.42
CA VAL A 544 -12.70 -7.04 7.88
C VAL A 544 -11.28 -6.73 7.37
N ALA A 545 -11.01 -7.18 6.14
CA ALA A 545 -9.66 -7.37 5.60
C ALA A 545 -8.77 -6.12 5.71
N MET A 546 -9.25 -4.95 5.27
CA MET A 546 -8.45 -3.71 5.22
C MET A 546 -8.14 -3.11 6.60
N THR A 547 -8.78 -3.55 7.68
CA THR A 547 -8.59 -3.03 9.05
C THR A 547 -7.55 -3.83 9.86
N GLY A 548 -6.66 -4.54 9.17
CA GLY A 548 -5.73 -5.47 9.82
C GLY A 548 -6.38 -6.79 10.23
N GLY A 549 -7.42 -7.25 9.53
CA GLY A 549 -8.01 -8.59 9.71
C GLY A 549 -8.81 -8.77 11.00
N GLN A 550 -9.57 -7.75 11.38
CA GLN A 550 -10.43 -7.79 12.56
C GLN A 550 -11.65 -8.69 12.31
N PRO A 551 -12.23 -9.32 13.36
CA PRO A 551 -13.48 -10.05 13.22
C PRO A 551 -14.62 -9.10 12.85
N VAL A 552 -15.69 -9.64 12.26
CA VAL A 552 -16.97 -8.92 12.12
C VAL A 552 -17.58 -8.74 13.52
N ASP A 553 -18.26 -7.60 13.79
CA ASP A 553 -18.67 -7.18 15.15
C ASP A 553 -19.78 -8.03 15.79
N GLY A 554 -20.17 -9.14 15.16
CA GLY A 554 -21.16 -10.07 15.69
C GLY A 554 -21.05 -11.47 15.08
N PRO A 555 -21.82 -12.44 15.61
CA PRO A 555 -21.82 -13.81 15.12
C PRO A 555 -22.51 -13.84 13.74
N LEU A 556 -21.71 -14.01 12.68
CA LEU A 556 -22.20 -14.14 11.32
C LEU A 556 -21.62 -15.41 10.69
N SER A 557 -22.51 -16.30 10.24
CA SER A 557 -22.14 -17.49 9.46
C SER A 557 -22.85 -17.51 8.10
N VAL A 558 -22.35 -18.31 7.16
CA VAL A 558 -23.00 -18.52 5.86
C VAL A 558 -24.45 -19.01 6.01
N PRO A 559 -24.77 -19.99 6.89
CA PRO A 559 -26.16 -20.35 7.20
C PRO A 559 -27.01 -19.18 7.70
N ASP A 560 -26.47 -18.31 8.56
CA ASP A 560 -27.23 -17.18 9.12
C ASP A 560 -27.57 -16.16 8.04
N ILE A 561 -26.62 -15.84 7.15
CA ILE A 561 -26.87 -14.99 5.98
C ILE A 561 -28.00 -15.59 5.13
N ALA A 562 -27.92 -16.89 4.80
CA ALA A 562 -28.94 -17.54 3.99
C ALA A 562 -30.34 -17.48 4.65
N LYS A 563 -30.44 -17.69 5.97
CA LYS A 563 -31.70 -17.57 6.72
C LYS A 563 -32.25 -16.15 6.71
N GLN A 564 -31.40 -15.15 6.95
CA GLN A 564 -31.80 -13.74 6.93
C GLN A 564 -32.32 -13.36 5.54
N MET A 565 -31.60 -13.72 4.48
CA MET A 565 -32.02 -13.42 3.10
C MET A 565 -33.31 -14.15 2.70
N ARG A 566 -33.50 -15.39 3.16
CA ARG A 566 -34.78 -16.10 3.00
C ARG A 566 -35.92 -15.36 3.70
N ALA A 567 -35.68 -14.86 4.92
CA ALA A 567 -36.67 -14.11 5.70
C ALA A 567 -37.05 -12.76 5.06
N GLU A 568 -36.13 -12.14 4.31
CA GLU A 568 -36.43 -10.96 3.47
C GLU A 568 -37.27 -11.29 2.21
N GLY A 569 -37.65 -12.55 2.00
CA GLY A 569 -38.47 -12.99 0.86
C GLY A 569 -37.68 -13.39 -0.39
N ILE A 570 -36.36 -13.56 -0.28
CA ILE A 570 -35.53 -13.93 -1.43
C ILE A 570 -35.56 -15.45 -1.63
N HIS A 571 -35.98 -15.87 -2.84
CA HIS A 571 -36.18 -17.28 -3.13
C HIS A 571 -34.96 -18.01 -3.70
N THR A 572 -34.15 -17.30 -4.48
CA THR A 572 -32.96 -17.85 -5.16
C THR A 572 -31.72 -17.49 -4.37
N ILE A 573 -31.19 -18.47 -3.63
CA ILE A 573 -29.99 -18.33 -2.79
C ILE A 573 -29.00 -19.42 -3.15
N VAL A 574 -27.79 -19.02 -3.55
CA VAL A 574 -26.72 -19.93 -3.95
C VAL A 574 -25.50 -19.76 -3.05
N VAL A 575 -24.93 -20.86 -2.57
CA VAL A 575 -23.66 -20.91 -1.85
C VAL A 575 -22.58 -21.49 -2.76
N LEU A 576 -21.53 -20.70 -2.99
CA LEU A 576 -20.29 -21.13 -3.64
C LEU A 576 -19.17 -21.19 -2.61
N SER A 577 -18.31 -22.21 -2.65
CA SER A 577 -17.18 -22.33 -1.71
C SER A 577 -15.96 -22.95 -2.38
N ASP A 578 -14.75 -22.60 -1.90
CA ASP A 578 -13.50 -23.28 -2.28
C ASP A 578 -13.34 -24.67 -1.62
N ASN A 579 -14.26 -25.01 -0.70
CA ASN A 579 -14.39 -26.32 -0.07
C ASN A 579 -15.87 -26.64 0.18
N ILE A 580 -16.66 -26.76 -0.90
CA ILE A 580 -18.12 -26.97 -0.80
C ILE A 580 -18.51 -28.24 -0.05
N GLY A 581 -17.66 -29.29 -0.09
CA GLY A 581 -17.91 -30.57 0.55
C GLY A 581 -18.09 -30.50 2.06
N LYS A 582 -17.59 -29.45 2.73
CA LYS A 582 -17.80 -29.24 4.17
C LYS A 582 -19.26 -29.03 4.55
N TRP A 583 -20.09 -28.58 3.60
CA TRP A 583 -21.51 -28.32 3.81
C TRP A 583 -22.40 -29.55 3.58
N THR A 584 -21.87 -30.64 3.01
CA THR A 584 -22.66 -31.85 2.70
C THR A 584 -23.39 -32.42 3.92
N GLY A 585 -22.76 -32.41 5.10
CA GLY A 585 -23.34 -32.88 6.36
C GLY A 585 -23.86 -31.78 7.28
N GLN A 586 -24.07 -30.56 6.76
CA GLN A 586 -24.53 -29.39 7.53
C GLN A 586 -25.67 -28.65 6.80
N ARG A 587 -26.29 -29.30 5.80
CA ARG A 587 -27.35 -28.67 4.97
C ARG A 587 -28.59 -28.34 5.78
N GLU A 588 -28.85 -29.08 6.86
CA GLU A 588 -29.92 -28.84 7.83
C GLU A 588 -29.81 -27.48 8.54
N HIS A 589 -28.64 -26.86 8.52
CA HIS A 589 -28.47 -25.52 9.06
C HIS A 589 -28.92 -24.42 8.10
N PHE A 590 -29.21 -24.73 6.84
CA PHE A 590 -29.66 -23.77 5.83
C PHE A 590 -31.18 -23.80 5.65
N PRO A 591 -31.81 -22.71 5.16
CA PRO A 591 -33.20 -22.75 4.73
C PRO A 591 -33.39 -23.72 3.54
N SER A 592 -34.64 -24.08 3.24
CA SER A 592 -34.93 -24.93 2.08
C SER A 592 -34.47 -24.28 0.77
N ASP A 593 -34.21 -25.13 -0.23
CA ASP A 593 -33.94 -24.71 -1.62
C ASP A 593 -32.70 -23.81 -1.79
N VAL A 594 -31.73 -23.91 -0.87
CA VAL A 594 -30.38 -23.35 -1.06
C VAL A 594 -29.58 -24.29 -1.94
N GLU A 595 -28.96 -23.74 -2.96
CA GLU A 595 -28.08 -24.49 -3.86
C GLU A 595 -26.62 -24.39 -3.43
N PHE A 596 -25.87 -25.47 -3.64
CA PHE A 596 -24.47 -25.58 -3.23
C PHE A 596 -23.61 -25.97 -4.43
N HIS A 597 -22.63 -25.15 -4.76
CA HIS A 597 -21.78 -25.31 -5.94
C HIS A 597 -20.30 -25.11 -5.58
N ASP A 598 -19.39 -25.76 -6.31
CA ASP A 598 -17.95 -25.48 -6.17
C ASP A 598 -17.62 -24.13 -6.80
N ARG A 599 -16.63 -23.40 -6.25
CA ARG A 599 -16.22 -22.09 -6.81
C ARG A 599 -15.85 -22.12 -8.31
N SER A 600 -15.45 -23.27 -8.86
CA SER A 600 -15.16 -23.45 -10.28
C SER A 600 -16.40 -23.30 -11.18
N GLU A 601 -17.61 -23.43 -10.62
CA GLU A 601 -18.89 -23.30 -11.32
C GLU A 601 -19.44 -21.86 -11.29
N LEU A 602 -18.67 -20.89 -10.79
CA LEU A 602 -19.08 -19.49 -10.60
C LEU A 602 -19.67 -18.86 -11.87
N ASP A 603 -19.06 -19.07 -13.04
CA ASP A 603 -19.52 -18.46 -14.29
C ASP A 603 -20.91 -18.98 -14.70
N GLU A 604 -21.11 -20.31 -14.66
CA GLU A 604 -22.39 -20.95 -14.98
C GLU A 604 -23.50 -20.55 -14.00
N VAL A 605 -23.18 -20.50 -12.71
CA VAL A 605 -24.11 -20.01 -11.68
C VAL A 605 -24.53 -18.57 -11.97
N GLN A 606 -23.58 -17.68 -12.27
CA GLN A 606 -23.89 -16.28 -12.56
C GLN A 606 -24.72 -16.10 -13.84
N LYS A 607 -24.44 -16.86 -14.91
CA LYS A 607 -25.25 -16.85 -16.14
C LYS A 607 -26.71 -17.19 -15.88
N ARG A 608 -26.98 -18.10 -14.94
CA ARG A 608 -28.36 -18.41 -14.54
C ARG A 608 -28.95 -17.34 -13.63
N LEU A 609 -28.17 -16.80 -12.70
CA LEU A 609 -28.63 -15.77 -11.76
C LEU A 609 -29.01 -14.45 -12.44
N ARG A 610 -28.34 -14.05 -13.52
CA ARG A 610 -28.67 -12.80 -14.24
C ARG A 610 -30.06 -12.81 -14.89
N GLU A 611 -30.61 -14.00 -15.15
CA GLU A 611 -31.94 -14.17 -15.76
C GLU A 611 -33.06 -14.21 -14.70
N VAL A 612 -32.71 -14.26 -13.40
CA VAL A 612 -33.68 -14.30 -12.30
C VAL A 612 -34.39 -12.96 -12.17
N LYS A 613 -35.72 -13.00 -12.07
CA LYS A 613 -36.54 -11.82 -11.78
C LYS A 613 -36.52 -11.50 -10.28
N GLY A 614 -36.42 -10.20 -9.96
CA GLY A 614 -36.26 -9.72 -8.60
C GLY A 614 -34.83 -9.93 -8.05
N VAL A 615 -34.73 -9.97 -6.72
CA VAL A 615 -33.46 -10.07 -6.02
C VAL A 615 -33.02 -11.54 -5.89
N SER A 616 -31.75 -11.82 -6.18
CA SER A 616 -31.11 -13.11 -5.90
C SER A 616 -29.82 -12.93 -5.09
N ILE A 617 -29.44 -13.96 -4.33
CA ILE A 617 -28.22 -13.94 -3.50
C ILE A 617 -27.23 -15.00 -3.97
N LEU A 618 -25.98 -14.59 -4.13
CA LEU A 618 -24.84 -15.47 -4.24
C LEU A 618 -23.90 -15.27 -3.04
N ILE A 619 -23.85 -16.24 -2.12
CA ILE A 619 -22.89 -16.25 -1.03
C ILE A 619 -21.61 -16.93 -1.53
N TYR A 620 -20.57 -16.15 -1.77
CA TYR A 620 -19.25 -16.65 -2.15
C TYR A 620 -18.40 -16.79 -0.90
N GLU A 621 -18.16 -18.01 -0.46
CA GLU A 621 -17.43 -18.31 0.77
C GLU A 621 -15.97 -18.66 0.49
N GLN A 622 -15.05 -17.80 0.91
CA GLN A 622 -13.61 -18.07 0.87
C GLN A 622 -12.85 -17.13 1.81
N THR A 623 -12.09 -17.69 2.76
CA THR A 623 -11.35 -16.93 3.78
C THR A 623 -10.39 -15.92 3.16
N CYS A 624 -10.29 -14.73 3.77
CA CYS A 624 -9.34 -13.69 3.39
C CYS A 624 -7.89 -14.23 3.31
N ALA A 625 -7.19 -13.93 2.22
CA ALA A 625 -5.85 -14.48 1.95
C ALA A 625 -4.82 -14.11 3.04
N THR A 626 -4.81 -12.86 3.48
CA THR A 626 -3.90 -12.37 4.52
C THR A 626 -4.18 -13.04 5.86
N GLU A 627 -5.45 -13.23 6.21
CA GLU A 627 -5.82 -13.87 7.47
C GLU A 627 -5.53 -15.38 7.45
N LYS A 628 -5.74 -16.05 6.31
CA LYS A 628 -5.32 -17.44 6.07
C LYS A 628 -3.83 -17.63 6.37
N ARG A 629 -2.96 -16.73 5.87
CA ARG A 629 -1.52 -16.74 6.15
C ARG A 629 -1.20 -16.52 7.63
N ARG A 630 -1.87 -15.56 8.29
CA ARG A 630 -1.66 -15.27 9.72
C ARG A 630 -2.06 -16.44 10.61
N ARG A 631 -3.21 -17.06 10.35
CA ARG A 631 -3.68 -18.25 11.09
C ARG A 631 -2.72 -19.42 10.92
N ARG A 632 -2.23 -19.68 9.70
CA ARG A 632 -1.19 -20.70 9.44
C ARG A 632 0.11 -20.43 10.22
N LYS A 633 0.61 -19.18 10.19
CA LYS A 633 1.82 -18.79 10.94
C LYS A 633 1.64 -18.96 12.46
N ARG A 634 0.42 -18.78 12.97
CA ARG A 634 0.05 -18.96 14.38
C ARG A 634 -0.36 -20.40 14.74
N GLY A 635 -0.32 -21.34 13.79
CA GLY A 635 -0.78 -22.72 14.01
C GLY A 635 -2.29 -22.90 14.19
N LYS A 636 -3.11 -21.88 13.87
CA LYS A 636 -4.57 -21.90 14.01
C LYS A 636 -5.32 -22.40 12.78
N LEU A 637 -4.61 -22.65 11.68
CA LEU A 637 -5.17 -23.20 10.44
C LEU A 637 -4.14 -24.14 9.83
N GLU A 638 -4.60 -25.26 9.28
CA GLU A 638 -3.73 -26.22 8.59
C GLU A 638 -2.97 -25.52 7.45
N ASP A 639 -1.66 -25.76 7.40
CA ASP A 639 -0.83 -25.37 6.27
C ASP A 639 -0.72 -26.54 5.28
N PRO A 640 -1.37 -26.49 4.10
CA PRO A 640 -1.38 -27.61 3.18
C PRO A 640 0.04 -27.99 2.77
N GLN A 641 0.34 -29.28 2.87
CA GLN A 641 1.57 -29.91 2.41
C GLN A 641 1.55 -30.08 0.87
N LYS A 642 1.09 -29.06 0.15
CA LYS A 642 1.04 -28.99 -1.32
C LYS A 642 1.57 -27.63 -1.76
N ARG A 643 2.61 -27.62 -2.59
CA ARG A 643 3.22 -26.41 -3.16
C ARG A 643 3.25 -26.50 -4.67
N VAL A 644 3.07 -25.36 -5.35
CA VAL A 644 3.12 -25.28 -6.80
C VAL A 644 4.49 -24.74 -7.22
N MET A 645 5.07 -25.38 -8.22
CA MET A 645 6.30 -24.98 -8.87
C MET A 645 6.07 -24.90 -10.38
N ILE A 646 6.82 -24.02 -11.04
CA ILE A 646 6.88 -23.95 -12.51
C ILE A 646 8.26 -24.43 -12.95
N ASN A 647 8.30 -25.46 -13.80
CA ASN A 647 9.53 -25.80 -14.51
C ASN A 647 9.75 -24.76 -15.63
N SER A 648 10.60 -23.77 -15.37
CA SER A 648 10.98 -22.70 -16.30
C SER A 648 11.47 -23.20 -17.66
N LEU A 649 12.12 -24.38 -17.73
CA LEU A 649 12.56 -24.97 -19.01
C LEU A 649 11.37 -25.39 -19.86
N VAL A 650 10.27 -25.84 -19.25
CA VAL A 650 9.02 -26.18 -19.94
C VAL A 650 8.15 -24.94 -20.16
N CYS A 651 8.21 -23.95 -19.28
CA CYS A 651 7.42 -22.72 -19.39
C CYS A 651 7.67 -21.96 -20.71
N GLU A 652 6.61 -21.45 -21.33
CA GLU A 652 6.71 -20.63 -22.55
C GLU A 652 6.56 -19.13 -22.27
N GLY A 653 6.41 -18.72 -20.99
CA GLY A 653 6.28 -17.30 -20.62
C GLY A 653 4.94 -16.66 -20.99
N CYS A 654 3.98 -17.41 -21.55
CA CYS A 654 2.73 -16.92 -22.16
C CYS A 654 1.78 -16.10 -21.25
N GLY A 655 1.97 -16.12 -19.93
CA GLY A 655 1.18 -15.30 -19.01
C GLY A 655 -0.23 -15.81 -18.68
N ASP A 656 -0.71 -16.89 -19.30
CA ASP A 656 -2.07 -17.40 -19.06
C ASP A 656 -2.33 -17.76 -17.57
N CYS A 657 -1.31 -18.24 -16.86
CA CYS A 657 -1.38 -18.45 -15.41
C CYS A 657 -1.63 -17.14 -14.62
N GLY A 658 -1.02 -16.02 -15.03
CA GLY A 658 -1.28 -14.69 -14.48
C GLY A 658 -2.69 -14.21 -14.81
N LYS A 659 -3.13 -14.38 -16.07
CA LYS A 659 -4.48 -14.03 -16.51
C LYS A 659 -5.58 -14.80 -15.77
N LYS A 660 -5.38 -16.09 -15.50
CA LYS A 660 -6.36 -16.94 -14.77
C LYS A 660 -6.37 -16.72 -13.26
N SER A 661 -5.21 -16.46 -12.65
CA SER A 661 -5.11 -16.35 -11.18
C SER A 661 -5.12 -14.93 -10.65
N PHE A 662 -4.77 -13.95 -11.49
CA PHE A 662 -4.55 -12.55 -11.13
C PHE A 662 -3.63 -12.43 -9.89
N CYS A 663 -2.58 -13.26 -9.85
CA CYS A 663 -1.78 -13.50 -8.65
C CYS A 663 -0.39 -12.89 -8.76
N VAL A 664 -0.05 -12.01 -7.82
CA VAL A 664 1.25 -11.31 -7.74
C VAL A 664 2.41 -12.21 -7.30
N SER A 665 2.16 -13.46 -6.92
CA SER A 665 3.22 -14.46 -6.64
C SER A 665 3.68 -15.24 -7.87
N VAL A 666 3.12 -14.99 -9.06
CA VAL A 666 3.57 -15.59 -10.33
C VAL A 666 4.57 -14.64 -11.00
N LEU A 667 5.82 -14.64 -10.56
CA LEU A 667 6.82 -13.65 -10.98
C LEU A 667 7.38 -13.96 -12.38
N PRO A 668 7.83 -12.94 -13.14
CA PRO A 668 8.67 -13.17 -14.31
C PRO A 668 10.03 -13.74 -13.88
N LYS A 669 10.60 -14.61 -14.72
CA LYS A 669 11.96 -15.13 -14.57
C LYS A 669 12.71 -14.99 -15.88
N GLU A 670 13.78 -14.21 -15.92
CA GLU A 670 14.62 -14.09 -17.11
C GLU A 670 15.49 -15.34 -17.29
N THR A 671 15.53 -15.87 -18.52
CA THR A 671 16.31 -17.07 -18.86
C THR A 671 16.88 -16.97 -20.28
N GLU A 672 17.83 -17.86 -20.62
CA GLU A 672 18.35 -18.01 -21.98
C GLU A 672 17.27 -18.38 -23.02
N PHE A 673 16.18 -18.98 -22.56
CA PHE A 673 15.05 -19.39 -23.39
C PHE A 673 13.99 -18.27 -23.54
N GLY A 674 14.34 -17.04 -23.17
CA GLY A 674 13.43 -15.90 -23.08
C GLY A 674 12.79 -15.78 -21.70
N ARG A 675 11.86 -14.83 -21.54
CA ARG A 675 11.15 -14.61 -20.27
C ARG A 675 10.25 -15.81 -19.92
N LYS A 676 10.35 -16.28 -18.68
CA LYS A 676 9.60 -17.40 -18.08
C LYS A 676 8.82 -16.94 -16.86
N ARG A 677 8.21 -17.91 -16.16
CA ARG A 677 7.48 -17.67 -14.91
C ARG A 677 8.05 -18.54 -13.81
N GLU A 678 7.97 -18.03 -12.60
CA GLU A 678 8.23 -18.78 -11.37
C GLU A 678 7.21 -18.44 -10.30
N ILE A 679 7.17 -19.24 -9.23
CA ILE A 679 6.29 -19.02 -8.09
C ILE A 679 7.14 -18.56 -6.92
N ASP A 680 6.86 -17.38 -6.41
CA ASP A 680 7.40 -16.91 -5.14
C ASP A 680 6.83 -17.77 -4.00
N GLN A 681 7.66 -18.68 -3.47
CA GLN A 681 7.29 -19.61 -2.41
C GLN A 681 7.06 -18.92 -1.06
N SER A 682 7.65 -17.75 -0.84
CA SER A 682 7.60 -16.99 0.41
C SER A 682 6.29 -16.20 0.53
N ASN A 683 5.75 -15.74 -0.61
CA ASN A 683 4.51 -14.97 -0.64
C ASN A 683 3.27 -15.77 -1.09
N CYS A 684 3.45 -16.93 -1.73
CA CYS A 684 2.35 -17.79 -2.19
C CYS A 684 1.41 -18.21 -1.05
N ASN A 685 0.10 -17.98 -1.24
CA ASN A 685 -0.93 -18.32 -0.25
C ASN A 685 -1.63 -19.68 -0.50
N LYS A 686 -1.14 -20.45 -1.47
CA LYS A 686 -1.59 -21.84 -1.74
C LYS A 686 -3.09 -21.94 -2.08
N ASP A 687 -3.62 -21.05 -2.92
CA ASP A 687 -5.00 -21.14 -3.45
C ASP A 687 -5.08 -21.97 -4.76
N TYR A 688 -3.92 -22.17 -5.41
CA TYR A 688 -3.68 -23.00 -6.58
C TYR A 688 -4.39 -22.59 -7.89
N SER A 689 -5.07 -21.43 -7.95
CA SER A 689 -5.74 -20.96 -9.17
C SER A 689 -4.81 -20.75 -10.36
N CYS A 690 -3.51 -20.48 -10.12
CA CYS A 690 -2.51 -20.36 -11.20
C CYS A 690 -2.38 -21.65 -12.01
N VAL A 691 -2.66 -22.81 -11.40
CA VAL A 691 -2.66 -24.11 -12.07
C VAL A 691 -3.82 -24.24 -13.05
N ASN A 692 -4.84 -23.38 -13.03
CA ASN A 692 -5.91 -23.40 -14.02
C ASN A 692 -5.45 -22.86 -15.39
N GLY A 693 -4.30 -22.19 -15.46
CA GLY A 693 -3.71 -21.79 -16.73
C GLY A 693 -3.33 -23.00 -17.58
N PHE A 694 -3.53 -22.94 -18.90
CA PHE A 694 -3.27 -24.04 -19.82
C PHE A 694 -1.77 -24.18 -20.11
N CYS A 695 -1.04 -24.74 -19.14
CA CYS A 695 0.41 -24.89 -19.17
C CYS A 695 0.86 -26.22 -18.54
N PRO A 696 1.69 -27.03 -19.24
CA PRO A 696 2.24 -28.29 -18.73
C PRO A 696 3.47 -28.10 -17.84
N SER A 697 3.93 -26.87 -17.62
CA SER A 697 5.11 -26.56 -16.79
C SER A 697 4.85 -26.66 -15.28
N PHE A 698 3.58 -26.72 -14.88
CA PHE A 698 3.19 -26.78 -13.47
C PHE A 698 3.44 -28.18 -12.89
N VAL A 699 4.13 -28.20 -11.76
CA VAL A 699 4.32 -29.38 -10.91
C VAL A 699 3.87 -29.03 -9.50
N THR A 700 3.08 -29.91 -8.88
CA THR A 700 2.77 -29.81 -7.46
C THR A 700 3.61 -30.77 -6.64
N VAL A 701 4.28 -30.23 -5.63
CA VAL A 701 5.09 -30.96 -4.66
C VAL A 701 4.23 -31.23 -3.42
N HIS A 702 4.05 -32.50 -3.08
CA HIS A 702 3.31 -32.95 -1.91
C HIS A 702 4.26 -33.46 -0.83
N GLY A 703 4.16 -32.97 0.41
CA GLY A 703 4.97 -33.41 1.56
C GLY A 703 6.32 -32.70 1.76
N GLY A 704 6.86 -32.07 0.72
CA GLY A 704 8.17 -31.38 0.79
C GLY A 704 8.11 -29.99 1.44
N GLN A 705 9.15 -29.65 2.19
CA GLN A 705 9.34 -28.30 2.76
C GLN A 705 10.35 -27.50 1.96
N PRO A 706 10.20 -26.16 1.84
CA PRO A 706 11.23 -25.32 1.24
C PRO A 706 12.53 -25.46 2.02
N ARG A 707 13.63 -25.68 1.31
CA ARG A 707 14.95 -25.83 1.89
C ARG A 707 15.38 -24.51 2.50
N LYS A 708 15.81 -24.53 3.76
CA LYS A 708 16.44 -23.36 4.39
C LYS A 708 17.89 -23.26 3.89
N GLY A 709 18.35 -22.04 3.57
CA GLY A 709 19.71 -21.80 3.06
C GLY A 709 20.78 -22.48 3.92
N SER A 710 21.90 -22.92 3.32
CA SER A 710 22.96 -23.56 4.09
C SER A 710 23.51 -22.55 5.09
N LYS A 711 23.29 -22.77 6.38
CA LYS A 711 23.96 -22.02 7.45
C LYS A 711 25.46 -22.30 7.33
N ARG A 712 26.18 -21.47 6.59
CA ARG A 712 27.62 -21.34 6.82
C ARG A 712 27.76 -20.64 8.16
N ASP A 713 28.56 -21.23 9.05
CA ASP A 713 28.82 -20.64 10.36
C ASP A 713 29.65 -19.37 10.16
N ALA A 714 28.96 -18.24 10.02
CA ALA A 714 29.54 -16.91 9.87
C ALA A 714 29.52 -16.13 11.19
N SER A 715 29.22 -16.80 12.32
CA SER A 715 29.18 -16.19 13.65
C SER A 715 30.46 -15.40 13.94
N THR A 716 31.61 -16.02 13.70
CA THR A 716 32.95 -15.40 13.85
C THR A 716 33.19 -14.17 12.97
N LEU A 717 32.54 -14.07 11.80
CA LEU A 717 32.64 -12.90 10.90
C LEU A 717 31.73 -11.75 11.35
N LEU A 718 30.61 -12.06 11.99
CA LEU A 718 29.58 -11.08 12.39
C LEU A 718 29.81 -10.51 13.80
N ASP A 719 30.48 -11.26 14.68
CA ASP A 719 30.66 -10.90 16.09
C ASP A 719 31.67 -9.75 16.31
N ASN A 720 32.56 -9.47 15.34
CA ASN A 720 33.66 -8.50 15.48
C ASN A 720 33.67 -7.40 14.38
N LEU A 721 32.51 -6.80 14.09
CA LEU A 721 32.41 -5.72 13.11
C LEU A 721 32.79 -4.35 13.70
N PRO A 722 33.62 -3.54 13.00
CA PRO A 722 34.01 -2.22 13.48
C PRO A 722 32.79 -1.31 13.68
N ALA A 723 32.83 -0.46 14.70
CA ALA A 723 31.83 0.58 14.89
C ALA A 723 32.01 1.69 13.82
N PRO A 724 30.92 2.19 13.22
CA PRO A 724 31.01 3.31 12.27
C PRO A 724 31.20 4.64 13.00
N THR A 725 31.74 5.62 12.29
CA THR A 725 31.66 7.03 12.72
C THR A 725 30.30 7.57 12.29
N LEU A 726 29.42 7.88 13.26
CA LEU A 726 28.13 8.50 12.98
C LEU A 726 28.34 9.92 12.45
N ARG A 727 27.61 10.30 11.39
CA ARG A 727 27.89 11.53 10.63
C ARG A 727 27.39 12.84 11.28
N ASP A 728 26.55 12.80 12.31
CA ASP A 728 25.84 14.01 12.79
C ASP A 728 25.83 14.18 14.33
N SER A 729 25.95 15.44 14.77
CA SER A 729 25.76 15.95 16.14
C SER A 729 24.29 16.28 16.49
N LEU A 730 23.36 16.10 15.53
CA LEU A 730 21.93 16.45 15.63
C LEU A 730 21.73 17.93 16.00
N GLU A 731 22.47 18.83 15.36
CA GLU A 731 22.23 20.28 15.43
C GLU A 731 20.93 20.68 14.72
N GLN A 732 20.55 19.92 13.69
CA GLN A 732 19.24 19.97 13.05
C GLN A 732 18.59 18.58 13.12
N PRO A 733 17.25 18.48 12.99
CA PRO A 733 16.58 17.20 12.90
C PRO A 733 17.08 16.39 11.69
N TRP A 734 17.45 15.13 11.93
CA TRP A 734 17.83 14.17 10.89
C TRP A 734 16.60 13.43 10.39
N ASN A 735 16.34 13.55 9.09
CA ASN A 735 15.13 13.07 8.44
C ASN A 735 15.42 11.79 7.63
N ILE A 736 14.78 10.69 8.00
CA ILE A 736 14.89 9.38 7.34
C ILE A 736 13.56 9.05 6.67
N LEU A 737 13.56 8.93 5.34
CA LEU A 737 12.44 8.43 4.56
C LEU A 737 12.65 6.96 4.24
N ILE A 738 11.69 6.10 4.59
CA ILE A 738 11.70 4.69 4.19
C ILE A 738 10.64 4.49 3.13
N THR A 739 11.01 3.86 2.02
CA THR A 739 10.07 3.51 0.95
C THR A 739 10.02 2.00 0.78
N GLY A 740 8.85 1.44 0.52
CA GLY A 740 8.73 0.01 0.23
C GLY A 740 7.30 -0.43 -0.07
N VAL A 741 7.10 -1.75 -0.06
CA VAL A 741 5.82 -2.37 -0.41
C VAL A 741 5.08 -2.85 0.85
N GLY A 742 3.76 -2.69 0.86
CA GLY A 742 2.90 -3.20 1.94
C GLY A 742 3.19 -4.66 2.28
N GLY A 743 3.44 -4.94 3.56
CA GLY A 743 3.70 -6.28 4.06
C GLY A 743 5.15 -6.78 3.98
N THR A 744 6.13 -5.93 3.58
CA THR A 744 7.57 -6.30 3.56
C THR A 744 8.35 -5.90 4.82
N GLY A 745 7.75 -5.13 5.74
CA GLY A 745 8.38 -4.75 7.02
C GLY A 745 8.80 -3.27 7.13
N VAL A 746 8.37 -2.40 6.20
CA VAL A 746 8.66 -0.95 6.21
C VAL A 746 8.26 -0.29 7.55
N VAL A 747 7.00 -0.44 7.96
CA VAL A 747 6.46 0.06 9.24
C VAL A 747 7.22 -0.50 10.45
N THR A 748 7.72 -1.73 10.37
CA THR A 748 8.51 -2.32 11.45
C THR A 748 9.82 -1.57 11.66
N ILE A 749 10.49 -1.14 10.59
CA ILE A 749 11.71 -0.34 10.72
C ILE A 749 11.41 1.02 11.32
N GLY A 750 10.30 1.65 10.92
CA GLY A 750 9.80 2.87 11.56
C GLY A 750 9.70 2.74 13.07
N ALA A 751 8.97 1.72 13.53
CA ALA A 751 8.80 1.45 14.96
C ALA A 751 10.13 1.18 15.69
N LEU A 752 11.08 0.48 15.05
CA LEU A 752 12.40 0.21 15.64
C LEU A 752 13.22 1.49 15.82
N LEU A 753 13.29 2.33 14.80
CA LEU A 753 14.05 3.59 14.85
C LEU A 753 13.42 4.59 15.82
N GLY A 754 12.09 4.70 15.83
CA GLY A 754 11.37 5.55 16.78
C GLY A 754 11.57 5.13 18.23
N MET A 755 11.47 3.82 18.51
CA MET A 755 11.74 3.28 19.85
C MET A 755 13.20 3.46 20.26
N ALA A 756 14.15 3.20 19.37
CA ALA A 756 15.58 3.39 19.65
C ALA A 756 15.91 4.87 19.97
N GLY A 757 15.33 5.82 19.22
CA GLY A 757 15.45 7.25 19.53
C GLY A 757 14.84 7.61 20.90
N HIS A 758 13.66 7.07 21.21
CA HIS A 758 13.03 7.25 22.52
C HIS A 758 13.93 6.73 23.67
N LEU A 759 14.47 5.53 23.53
CA LEU A 759 15.32 4.91 24.55
C LEU A 759 16.56 5.74 24.86
N GLU A 760 17.13 6.46 23.89
CA GLU A 760 18.29 7.36 24.07
C GLU A 760 17.94 8.75 24.60
N GLY A 761 16.65 9.00 24.88
CA GLY A 761 16.18 10.31 25.31
C GLY A 761 16.08 11.36 24.20
N LYS A 762 16.26 10.99 22.93
CA LYS A 762 16.15 11.90 21.77
C LYS A 762 14.70 12.24 21.43
N GLY A 763 14.51 13.29 20.63
CA GLY A 763 13.26 13.54 19.93
C GLY A 763 13.10 12.51 18.80
N ALA A 764 11.98 11.79 18.75
CA ALA A 764 11.73 10.80 17.73
C ALA A 764 10.25 10.79 17.33
N THR A 765 9.97 11.07 16.05
CA THR A 765 8.64 10.95 15.46
C THR A 765 8.68 9.99 14.28
N VAL A 766 7.61 9.22 14.12
CA VAL A 766 7.42 8.27 13.03
C VAL A 766 6.02 8.48 12.48
N LEU A 767 5.88 8.71 11.18
CA LEU A 767 4.59 8.75 10.48
C LEU A 767 4.58 7.64 9.43
N ASP A 768 3.71 6.66 9.63
CA ASP A 768 3.49 5.58 8.68
C ASP A 768 2.33 5.93 7.74
N GLN A 769 2.61 5.98 6.44
CA GLN A 769 1.59 6.20 5.42
C GLN A 769 1.35 4.90 4.65
N THR A 770 0.29 4.20 5.05
CA THR A 770 -0.13 2.97 4.38
C THR A 770 -1.30 3.24 3.44
N GLY A 771 -1.19 2.76 2.21
CA GLY A 771 -2.27 2.93 1.26
C GLY A 771 -3.47 1.98 1.45
N LEU A 772 -4.51 2.08 0.60
CA LEU A 772 -5.63 1.14 0.44
C LEU A 772 -5.17 -0.32 0.30
N ALA A 773 -4.08 -0.55 -0.43
CA ALA A 773 -3.50 -1.87 -0.57
C ALA A 773 -2.57 -2.21 0.60
N GLN A 774 -3.06 -3.06 1.50
CA GLN A 774 -2.24 -3.64 2.58
C GLN A 774 -1.00 -4.42 2.08
N LYS A 775 -1.06 -4.95 0.84
CA LYS A 775 0.04 -5.65 0.19
C LYS A 775 0.14 -5.27 -1.28
N GLY A 776 1.36 -5.16 -1.78
CA GLY A 776 1.62 -4.86 -3.20
C GLY A 776 1.51 -3.37 -3.56
N GLY A 777 0.88 -2.55 -2.71
CA GLY A 777 0.87 -1.10 -2.82
C GLY A 777 2.10 -0.44 -2.19
N ALA A 778 2.33 0.82 -2.57
CA ALA A 778 3.37 1.67 -2.00
C ALA A 778 3.10 1.99 -0.52
N VAL A 779 4.16 2.00 0.28
CA VAL A 779 4.16 2.41 1.68
C VAL A 779 5.39 3.29 1.91
N THR A 780 5.17 4.42 2.59
CA THR A 780 6.24 5.32 3.02
C THR A 780 6.18 5.49 4.54
N THR A 781 7.36 5.56 5.16
CA THR A 781 7.49 5.90 6.57
C THR A 781 8.41 7.10 6.69
N HIS A 782 7.92 8.17 7.31
CA HIS A 782 8.69 9.38 7.60
C HIS A 782 9.18 9.32 9.04
N ILE A 783 10.48 9.51 9.25
CA ILE A 783 11.09 9.46 10.57
C ILE A 783 11.93 10.71 10.75
N ARG A 784 11.74 11.39 11.88
CA ARG A 784 12.59 12.52 12.27
C ARG A 784 13.21 12.23 13.62
N ILE A 785 14.53 12.38 13.69
CA ILE A 785 15.31 12.21 14.91
C ILE A 785 15.98 13.55 15.21
N ALA A 786 15.75 14.10 16.39
CA ALA A 786 16.37 15.34 16.83
C ALA A 786 16.96 15.19 18.22
N ARG A 787 17.77 16.16 18.65
CA ARG A 787 18.37 16.15 19.98
C ARG A 787 17.31 16.14 21.07
N ARG A 788 16.27 16.96 20.92
CA ARG A 788 15.12 17.01 21.84
C ARG A 788 13.80 16.90 21.08
N PRO A 789 12.71 16.43 21.71
CA PRO A 789 11.39 16.34 21.07
C PRO A 789 10.87 17.68 20.53
N GLU A 790 11.12 18.78 21.25
CA GLU A 790 10.69 20.14 20.89
C GLU A 790 11.34 20.68 19.59
N ASP A 791 12.48 20.10 19.18
CA ASP A 791 13.17 20.48 17.95
C ASP A 791 12.47 19.91 16.69
N ILE A 792 11.41 19.10 16.84
CA ILE A 792 10.66 18.51 15.73
C ILE A 792 9.33 19.24 15.56
N HIS A 793 9.28 20.15 14.60
CA HIS A 793 8.09 20.96 14.35
C HIS A 793 6.99 20.22 13.58
N ALA A 794 7.32 19.37 12.59
CA ALA A 794 6.34 18.64 11.78
C ALA A 794 6.70 17.16 11.66
N VAL A 795 5.72 16.25 11.66
CA VAL A 795 5.98 14.81 11.58
C VAL A 795 6.34 14.32 10.17
N ARG A 796 5.85 15.01 9.14
CA ARG A 796 6.09 14.67 7.74
C ARG A 796 7.37 15.33 7.25
N ILE A 797 8.18 14.58 6.48
CA ILE A 797 9.36 15.15 5.82
C ILE A 797 8.91 15.97 4.61
N ALA A 798 9.38 17.20 4.51
CA ALA A 798 9.04 18.07 3.40
C ALA A 798 9.96 17.91 2.19
N ALA A 799 9.65 18.67 1.14
CA ALA A 799 10.40 18.63 -0.10
C ALA A 799 11.87 19.03 0.11
N GLY A 800 12.79 18.24 -0.42
CA GLY A 800 14.23 18.46 -0.31
C GLY A 800 14.84 18.32 1.09
N GLU A 801 14.12 17.74 2.06
CA GLU A 801 14.58 17.66 3.45
C GLU A 801 15.01 16.28 3.93
N ALA A 802 14.87 15.23 3.12
CA ALA A 802 15.36 13.91 3.52
C ALA A 802 16.90 13.91 3.59
N ASP A 803 17.45 13.51 4.73
CA ASP A 803 18.90 13.29 4.87
C ASP A 803 19.27 11.88 4.43
N LEU A 804 18.38 10.92 4.67
CA LEU A 804 18.52 9.52 4.26
C LEU A 804 17.23 9.00 3.63
N VAL A 805 17.32 8.38 2.46
CA VAL A 805 16.27 7.55 1.89
C VAL A 805 16.67 6.09 1.95
N LEU A 806 15.94 5.29 2.73
CA LEU A 806 16.02 3.83 2.74
C LEU A 806 15.07 3.26 1.69
N GLY A 807 15.57 3.13 0.47
CA GLY A 807 14.85 2.63 -0.70
C GLY A 807 14.69 1.12 -0.69
N CYS A 808 13.73 0.58 0.06
CA CYS A 808 13.48 -0.87 0.08
C CYS A 808 12.79 -1.36 -1.21
N ASP A 809 12.18 -0.45 -1.98
CA ASP A 809 11.60 -0.71 -3.30
C ASP A 809 11.91 0.46 -4.27
N MET A 810 12.50 0.15 -5.44
CA MET A 810 12.91 1.17 -6.41
C MET A 810 11.73 1.97 -6.98
N VAL A 811 10.60 1.30 -7.22
CA VAL A 811 9.43 1.94 -7.82
C VAL A 811 8.88 3.00 -6.89
N VAL A 812 8.79 2.69 -5.59
CA VAL A 812 8.32 3.65 -4.59
C VAL A 812 9.32 4.79 -4.37
N VAL A 813 10.63 4.56 -4.49
CA VAL A 813 11.61 5.67 -4.50
C VAL A 813 11.38 6.59 -5.70
N ASN A 814 11.12 6.02 -6.88
CA ASN A 814 10.85 6.76 -8.12
C ASN A 814 9.48 7.48 -8.13
N ASP A 815 8.61 7.21 -7.16
CA ASP A 815 7.37 7.94 -7.04
C ASP A 815 7.63 9.41 -6.70
N TYR A 816 6.83 10.30 -7.30
CA TYR A 816 6.91 11.75 -7.16
C TYR A 816 7.09 12.19 -5.69
N TRP A 817 6.28 11.62 -4.81
CA TRP A 817 6.27 11.98 -3.39
C TRP A 817 7.55 11.60 -2.66
N ALA A 818 8.23 10.52 -3.06
CA ALA A 818 9.49 10.12 -2.46
C ALA A 818 10.67 10.93 -3.06
N LEU A 819 10.74 11.04 -4.39
CA LEU A 819 11.78 11.83 -5.06
C LEU A 819 11.75 13.30 -4.65
N SER A 820 10.56 13.89 -4.46
CA SER A 820 10.43 15.29 -4.02
C SER A 820 11.14 15.60 -2.69
N LYS A 821 11.43 14.58 -1.87
CA LYS A 821 12.09 14.73 -0.56
C LYS A 821 13.62 14.74 -0.68
N VAL A 822 14.17 14.33 -1.81
CA VAL A 822 15.61 14.23 -2.07
C VAL A 822 16.17 15.60 -2.48
N ARG A 823 17.35 15.95 -1.97
CA ARG A 823 18.10 17.17 -2.30
C ARG A 823 19.57 16.88 -2.55
N ALA A 824 20.08 17.34 -3.68
CA ALA A 824 21.50 17.34 -4.01
C ALA A 824 22.34 17.98 -2.89
N GLY A 825 23.44 17.32 -2.51
CA GLY A 825 24.35 17.79 -1.46
C GLY A 825 23.85 17.62 -0.02
N ARG A 826 22.61 17.15 0.20
CA ARG A 826 22.07 16.81 1.54
C ARG A 826 21.77 15.32 1.65
N SER A 827 20.98 14.79 0.72
CA SER A 827 20.41 13.45 0.81
C SER A 827 21.41 12.36 0.45
N GLN A 828 21.27 11.22 1.14
CA GLN A 828 21.88 9.95 0.75
C GLN A 828 20.76 8.94 0.45
N VAL A 829 20.87 8.19 -0.64
CA VAL A 829 19.87 7.17 -1.01
C VAL A 829 20.52 5.80 -0.96
N VAL A 830 20.03 4.91 -0.09
CA VAL A 830 20.38 3.48 -0.10
C VAL A 830 19.28 2.73 -0.83
N LEU A 831 19.57 2.21 -2.01
CA LEU A 831 18.59 1.66 -2.93
C LEU A 831 18.74 0.15 -3.09
N ASN A 832 17.67 -0.59 -2.76
CA ASN A 832 17.55 -2.00 -3.05
C ASN A 832 17.36 -2.21 -4.55
N THR A 833 18.31 -2.84 -5.24
CA THR A 833 18.23 -3.03 -6.71
C THR A 833 17.34 -4.18 -7.16
N TYR A 834 16.55 -4.76 -6.25
CA TYR A 834 15.64 -5.86 -6.56
C TYR A 834 14.45 -5.38 -7.40
N GLU A 835 14.26 -5.98 -8.57
CA GLU A 835 13.21 -5.64 -9.55
C GLU A 835 11.85 -6.23 -9.16
N ALA A 836 11.20 -5.63 -8.15
CA ALA A 836 9.89 -6.07 -7.68
C ALA A 836 8.76 -5.59 -8.62
N MET A 837 8.20 -6.47 -9.45
CA MET A 837 7.14 -6.10 -10.39
C MET A 837 5.85 -5.57 -9.70
N PRO A 838 5.17 -4.55 -10.27
CA PRO A 838 3.86 -4.08 -9.81
C PRO A 838 2.74 -5.00 -10.29
N GLY A 839 1.62 -5.09 -9.57
CA GLY A 839 0.54 -6.06 -9.87
C GLY A 839 -0.05 -6.01 -11.29
N THR A 840 0.09 -4.88 -11.98
CA THR A 840 -0.28 -4.70 -13.41
C THR A 840 0.44 -5.68 -14.35
N PHE A 841 1.60 -6.22 -13.97
CA PHE A 841 2.31 -7.24 -14.76
C PHE A 841 1.48 -8.52 -14.97
N THR A 842 0.51 -8.81 -14.08
CA THR A 842 -0.29 -10.05 -14.13
C THR A 842 -1.14 -10.16 -15.40
N THR A 843 -1.52 -9.02 -16.00
CA THR A 843 -2.20 -8.93 -17.30
C THR A 843 -1.28 -8.49 -18.44
N ARG A 844 -0.07 -8.00 -18.12
CA ARG A 844 0.97 -7.59 -19.07
C ARG A 844 2.23 -8.45 -18.90
N PRO A 845 2.24 -9.68 -19.45
CA PRO A 845 3.31 -10.65 -19.22
C PRO A 845 4.72 -10.14 -19.61
N ASP A 846 4.80 -9.26 -20.59
CA ASP A 846 6.06 -8.77 -21.17
C ASP A 846 6.54 -7.44 -20.59
N MET A 847 5.81 -6.87 -19.63
CA MET A 847 6.15 -5.59 -18.98
C MET A 847 7.60 -5.58 -18.47
N GLN A 848 8.44 -4.71 -19.03
CA GLN A 848 9.83 -4.58 -18.61
C GLN A 848 9.94 -3.72 -17.35
N PHE A 849 10.92 -4.03 -16.50
CA PHE A 849 11.19 -3.23 -15.31
C PHE A 849 12.24 -2.15 -15.65
N PRO A 850 11.92 -0.85 -15.55
CA PRO A 850 12.82 0.23 -15.97
C PRO A 850 13.85 0.56 -14.88
N ALA A 851 14.68 -0.42 -14.47
CA ALA A 851 15.63 -0.24 -13.36
C ALA A 851 16.65 0.86 -13.63
N ALA A 852 17.23 0.90 -14.83
CA ALA A 852 18.21 1.90 -15.23
C ALA A 852 17.63 3.33 -15.22
N ASP A 853 16.42 3.49 -15.75
CA ASP A 853 15.72 4.79 -15.80
C ASP A 853 15.40 5.29 -14.39
N ILE A 854 14.97 4.40 -13.49
CA ILE A 854 14.73 4.73 -12.09
C ILE A 854 16.04 5.18 -11.40
N ILE A 855 17.13 4.43 -11.57
CA ILE A 855 18.43 4.80 -10.99
C ILE A 855 18.91 6.14 -11.56
N ALA A 856 18.73 6.38 -12.87
CA ALA A 856 19.05 7.64 -13.51
C ALA A 856 18.22 8.80 -12.93
N GLY A 857 16.91 8.61 -12.74
CA GLY A 857 16.04 9.60 -12.10
C GLY A 857 16.47 9.94 -10.67
N VAL A 858 16.85 8.92 -9.88
CA VAL A 858 17.41 9.13 -8.53
C VAL A 858 18.75 9.88 -8.58
N ARG A 859 19.64 9.54 -9.53
CA ARG A 859 20.93 10.22 -9.72
C ARG A 859 20.74 11.69 -10.07
N VAL A 860 19.75 12.01 -10.91
CA VAL A 860 19.38 13.39 -11.25
C VAL A 860 18.90 14.14 -10.00
N ALA A 861 18.03 13.53 -9.19
CA ALA A 861 17.56 14.12 -7.92
C ALA A 861 18.71 14.35 -6.91
N LEU A 862 19.76 13.52 -6.96
CA LEU A 862 20.99 13.65 -6.17
C LEU A 862 22.02 14.64 -6.76
N GLY A 863 21.69 15.37 -7.83
CA GLY A 863 22.60 16.32 -8.47
C GLY A 863 23.78 15.65 -9.17
N GLY A 864 23.58 14.45 -9.72
CA GLY A 864 24.61 13.68 -10.42
C GLY A 864 25.38 12.68 -9.54
N GLN A 865 25.19 12.69 -8.21
CA GLN A 865 25.81 11.71 -7.32
C GLN A 865 25.15 10.33 -7.44
N GLU A 866 25.96 9.28 -7.40
CA GLU A 866 25.44 7.90 -7.45
C GLU A 866 24.76 7.51 -6.13
N PRO A 867 23.56 6.90 -6.18
CA PRO A 867 22.97 6.28 -5.00
C PRO A 867 23.78 5.06 -4.55
N LEU A 868 23.65 4.68 -3.27
CA LEU A 868 24.24 3.46 -2.72
C LEU A 868 23.40 2.25 -3.13
N LEU A 869 23.88 1.49 -4.11
CA LEU A 869 23.16 0.35 -4.70
C LEU A 869 23.51 -0.99 -4.01
N LEU A 870 22.49 -1.77 -3.64
CA LEU A 870 22.67 -3.08 -3.03
C LEU A 870 21.47 -3.99 -3.37
N ASP A 871 21.70 -5.24 -3.78
CA ASP A 871 20.61 -6.23 -3.91
C ASP A 871 20.35 -6.93 -2.57
N ALA A 872 19.75 -6.18 -1.64
CA ALA A 872 19.52 -6.66 -0.29
C ALA A 872 18.52 -7.83 -0.26
N THR A 873 17.58 -7.87 -1.21
CA THR A 873 16.56 -8.93 -1.28
C THR A 873 17.17 -10.26 -1.67
N GLN A 874 17.99 -10.28 -2.72
CA GLN A 874 18.66 -11.51 -3.14
C GLN A 874 19.64 -12.00 -2.06
N LEU A 875 20.42 -11.10 -1.47
CA LEU A 875 21.39 -11.43 -0.42
C LEU A 875 20.70 -11.96 0.84
N ALA A 876 19.69 -11.26 1.36
CA ALA A 876 18.97 -11.69 2.56
C ALA A 876 18.24 -13.03 2.34
N THR A 877 17.66 -13.24 1.16
CA THR A 877 17.00 -14.52 0.81
C THR A 877 18.02 -15.66 0.77
N ALA A 878 19.20 -15.45 0.17
CA ALA A 878 20.24 -16.46 0.08
C ALA A 878 20.84 -16.81 1.46
N LEU A 879 21.08 -15.81 2.30
CA LEU A 879 21.72 -15.97 3.61
C LEU A 879 20.77 -16.46 4.71
N LEU A 880 19.54 -15.96 4.73
CA LEU A 880 18.58 -16.16 5.83
C LEU A 880 17.34 -16.97 5.42
N GLY A 881 17.16 -17.24 4.12
CA GLY A 881 16.05 -18.03 3.58
C GLY A 881 14.72 -17.28 3.43
N ASP A 882 14.67 -15.99 3.73
CA ASP A 882 13.44 -15.18 3.64
C ASP A 882 13.75 -13.74 3.20
N ALA A 883 13.04 -13.27 2.18
CA ALA A 883 13.13 -11.90 1.66
C ALA A 883 12.71 -10.83 2.67
N ILE A 884 11.92 -11.18 3.70
CA ILE A 884 11.46 -10.22 4.72
C ILE A 884 12.62 -9.61 5.53
N ALA A 885 13.77 -10.28 5.56
CA ALA A 885 14.97 -9.79 6.22
C ALA A 885 15.68 -8.66 5.44
N ALA A 886 15.31 -8.43 4.17
CA ALA A 886 15.97 -7.47 3.29
C ALA A 886 15.94 -6.03 3.84
N ASN A 887 14.79 -5.57 4.35
CA ASN A 887 14.68 -4.19 4.81
C ASN A 887 15.58 -3.95 6.03
N LEU A 888 15.71 -4.93 6.93
CA LEU A 888 16.58 -4.81 8.11
C LEU A 888 18.07 -4.96 7.74
N PHE A 889 18.38 -5.73 6.70
CA PHE A 889 19.70 -5.75 6.07
C PHE A 889 20.08 -4.36 5.55
N ILE A 890 19.17 -3.68 4.83
CA ILE A 890 19.38 -2.30 4.35
C ILE A 890 19.62 -1.35 5.52
N LEU A 891 18.85 -1.49 6.63
CA LEU A 891 19.08 -0.68 7.82
C LEU A 891 20.49 -0.91 8.41
N GLY A 892 20.94 -2.16 8.51
CA GLY A 892 22.30 -2.49 8.96
C GLY A 892 23.39 -1.90 8.07
N TYR A 893 23.18 -1.92 6.76
CA TYR A 893 24.07 -1.30 5.77
C TYR A 893 24.12 0.23 5.97
N ALA A 894 22.98 0.91 6.06
CA ALA A 894 22.90 2.35 6.26
C ALA A 894 23.50 2.79 7.61
N TRP A 895 23.29 2.01 8.67
CA TRP A 895 23.88 2.28 9.98
C TRP A 895 25.41 2.17 9.94
N GLN A 896 25.96 1.14 9.29
CA GLN A 896 27.42 0.97 9.14
C GLN A 896 28.07 2.05 8.25
N GLN A 897 27.30 2.72 7.38
CA GLN A 897 27.73 3.90 6.62
C GLN A 897 27.71 5.20 7.46
N GLY A 898 27.26 5.14 8.71
CA GLY A 898 27.12 6.27 9.63
C GLY A 898 25.90 7.16 9.37
N LEU A 899 24.92 6.69 8.59
CA LEU A 899 23.77 7.48 8.12
C LEU A 899 22.56 7.46 9.08
N VAL A 900 22.60 6.63 10.12
CA VAL A 900 21.51 6.50 11.10
C VAL A 900 22.03 6.98 12.46
N PRO A 901 21.56 8.12 13.00
CA PRO A 901 22.14 8.78 14.17
C PRO A 901 21.65 8.16 15.49
N LEU A 902 21.72 6.84 15.61
CA LEU A 902 21.32 6.05 16.78
C LEU A 902 22.44 5.08 17.16
N SER A 903 22.60 4.82 18.44
CA SER A 903 23.57 3.86 18.95
C SER A 903 23.20 2.42 18.59
N PHE A 904 24.22 1.56 18.56
CA PHE A 904 24.01 0.12 18.37
C PHE A 904 23.14 -0.49 19.48
N GLU A 905 23.39 -0.09 20.74
CA GLU A 905 22.69 -0.63 21.92
C GLU A 905 21.19 -0.35 21.87
N SER A 906 20.77 0.87 21.52
CA SER A 906 19.35 1.24 21.45
C SER A 906 18.62 0.50 20.32
N LEU A 907 19.27 0.33 19.16
CA LEU A 907 18.72 -0.45 18.05
C LEU A 907 18.54 -1.92 18.41
N MET A 908 19.54 -2.54 19.05
CA MET A 908 19.42 -3.93 19.50
C MET A 908 18.31 -4.07 20.54
N ARG A 909 18.22 -3.13 21.50
CA ARG A 909 17.16 -3.14 22.50
C ARG A 909 15.77 -2.95 21.89
N ALA A 910 15.61 -2.08 20.89
CA ALA A 910 14.35 -1.92 20.17
C ALA A 910 13.94 -3.20 19.43
N ILE A 911 14.90 -3.92 18.82
CA ILE A 911 14.64 -5.22 18.17
C ILE A 911 14.17 -6.27 19.18
N GLU A 912 14.77 -6.31 20.37
CA GLU A 912 14.34 -7.19 21.47
C GLU A 912 12.93 -6.87 21.95
N LEU A 913 12.64 -5.59 22.22
CA LEU A 913 11.33 -5.12 22.69
C LEU A 913 10.21 -5.46 21.70
N ASN A 914 10.47 -5.33 20.40
CA ASN A 914 9.51 -5.70 19.35
C ASN A 914 9.15 -7.20 19.38
N GLY A 915 10.03 -8.07 19.88
CA GLY A 915 9.76 -9.49 20.16
C GLY A 915 9.53 -10.39 18.94
N ALA A 916 9.43 -9.84 17.73
CA ALA A 916 9.17 -10.60 16.51
C ALA A 916 10.48 -11.05 15.84
N ALA A 917 10.71 -12.37 15.76
CA ALA A 917 11.86 -12.97 15.06
C ALA A 917 13.23 -12.35 15.40
N VAL A 918 13.43 -12.05 16.69
CA VAL A 918 14.58 -11.29 17.23
C VAL A 918 15.92 -11.76 16.66
N ALA A 919 16.24 -13.05 16.76
CA ALA A 919 17.52 -13.59 16.29
C ALA A 919 17.75 -13.41 14.78
N MET A 920 16.71 -13.61 13.95
CA MET A 920 16.79 -13.39 12.51
C MET A 920 17.02 -11.91 12.19
N ASN A 921 16.34 -11.03 12.92
CA ASN A 921 16.47 -9.60 12.75
C ASN A 921 17.89 -9.10 13.12
N GLN A 922 18.41 -9.53 14.27
CA GLN A 922 19.79 -9.21 14.67
C GLN A 922 20.81 -9.71 13.63
N GLN A 923 20.63 -10.93 13.11
CA GLN A 923 21.49 -11.46 12.05
C GLN A 923 21.38 -10.68 10.73
N ALA A 924 20.17 -10.31 10.30
CA ALA A 924 19.98 -9.50 9.09
C ALA A 924 20.67 -8.15 9.20
N PHE A 925 20.53 -7.47 10.34
CA PHE A 925 21.22 -6.22 10.63
C PHE A 925 22.74 -6.40 10.58
N ALA A 926 23.28 -7.45 11.22
CA ALA A 926 24.72 -7.74 11.21
C ALA A 926 25.27 -8.04 9.81
N TRP A 927 24.54 -8.80 8.99
CA TRP A 927 24.91 -9.04 7.59
C TRP A 927 24.91 -7.76 6.75
N GLY A 928 23.93 -6.88 6.99
CA GLY A 928 23.89 -5.55 6.38
C GLY A 928 25.13 -4.72 6.70
N ARG A 929 25.58 -4.75 7.96
CA ARG A 929 26.82 -4.10 8.39
C ARG A 929 28.04 -4.70 7.68
N LEU A 930 28.17 -6.03 7.66
CA LEU A 930 29.29 -6.70 7.01
C LEU A 930 29.35 -6.39 5.50
N ALA A 931 28.21 -6.17 4.84
CA ALA A 931 28.19 -5.81 3.42
C ALA A 931 28.85 -4.45 3.10
N VAL A 932 29.01 -3.56 4.09
CA VAL A 932 29.82 -2.33 3.96
C VAL A 932 31.30 -2.61 4.15
N VAL A 933 31.65 -3.50 5.09
CA VAL A 933 33.04 -3.80 5.48
C VAL A 933 33.73 -4.74 4.49
N ASP A 934 33.05 -5.83 4.12
CA ASP A 934 33.52 -6.85 3.19
C ASP A 934 32.35 -7.38 2.33
N PRO A 935 31.95 -6.67 1.26
CA PRO A 935 30.89 -7.11 0.37
C PRO A 935 31.22 -8.43 -0.34
N GLN A 936 32.50 -8.74 -0.53
CA GLN A 936 32.93 -9.96 -1.22
C GLN A 936 32.70 -11.19 -0.33
N ALA A 937 33.01 -11.11 0.97
CA ALA A 937 32.69 -12.17 1.93
C ALA A 937 31.18 -12.43 2.02
N VAL A 938 30.36 -11.38 2.02
CA VAL A 938 28.88 -11.53 2.01
C VAL A 938 28.40 -12.24 0.74
N GLN A 939 28.90 -11.86 -0.43
CA GLN A 939 28.56 -12.52 -1.70
C GLN A 939 29.00 -13.98 -1.74
N GLN A 940 30.21 -14.27 -1.26
CA GLN A 940 30.74 -15.63 -1.15
C GLN A 940 29.91 -16.48 -0.18
N ALA A 941 29.51 -15.92 0.96
CA ALA A 941 28.64 -16.57 1.94
C ALA A 941 27.24 -16.86 1.36
N ALA A 942 26.70 -15.93 0.58
CA ALA A 942 25.42 -16.09 -0.13
C ALA A 942 25.49 -17.12 -1.28
N GLY A 943 26.70 -17.44 -1.77
CA GLY A 943 26.90 -18.42 -2.86
C GLY A 943 26.33 -17.96 -4.21
N LEU A 944 26.15 -16.65 -4.39
CA LEU A 944 25.55 -16.07 -5.59
C LEU A 944 26.62 -15.89 -6.69
N VAL A 945 26.34 -16.43 -7.88
CA VAL A 945 27.11 -16.15 -9.10
C VAL A 945 26.31 -15.14 -9.93
N ARG A 946 26.74 -13.87 -9.96
CA ARG A 946 26.01 -12.81 -10.68
C ARG A 946 26.36 -12.84 -12.18
N ASN A 947 25.33 -12.67 -13.03
CA ASN A 947 25.53 -12.24 -14.41
C ASN A 947 25.64 -10.72 -14.43
N ARG A 948 26.66 -10.17 -15.10
CA ARG A 948 26.72 -8.72 -15.34
C ARG A 948 25.53 -8.32 -16.22
N HIS A 949 24.96 -7.15 -15.96
CA HIS A 949 23.96 -6.53 -16.83
C HIS A 949 24.59 -6.30 -18.20
N THR A 950 23.81 -6.40 -19.28
CA THR A 950 24.30 -6.01 -20.62
C THR A 950 24.46 -4.49 -20.72
N ASP A 951 25.21 -4.00 -21.71
CA ASP A 951 25.40 -2.54 -21.89
C ASP A 951 24.06 -1.83 -22.10
N THR A 952 23.10 -2.46 -22.77
CA THR A 952 21.74 -1.91 -22.92
C THR A 952 20.94 -1.89 -21.62
N GLU A 953 21.00 -2.94 -20.79
CA GLU A 953 20.35 -2.96 -19.47
C GLU A 953 20.94 -1.90 -18.52
N SER A 954 22.13 -1.37 -18.87
CA SER A 954 22.85 -0.33 -18.13
C SER A 954 22.66 1.06 -18.75
N THR A 955 22.07 1.16 -19.94
CA THR A 955 21.86 2.43 -20.65
C THR A 955 20.43 2.92 -20.41
N PRO A 956 20.24 4.04 -19.69
CA PRO A 956 18.90 4.58 -19.43
C PRO A 956 18.25 5.11 -20.71
N GLY A 957 16.94 4.90 -20.86
CA GLY A 957 16.13 5.48 -21.92
C GLY A 957 15.91 6.99 -21.74
N PRO A 958 15.33 7.68 -22.74
CA PRO A 958 15.01 9.10 -22.62
C PRO A 958 13.97 9.33 -21.50
N LEU A 959 14.38 10.07 -20.47
CA LEU A 959 13.49 10.49 -19.40
C LEU A 959 12.60 11.63 -19.92
N HIS A 960 11.29 11.44 -19.92
CA HIS A 960 10.33 12.47 -20.34
C HIS A 960 9.75 13.23 -19.13
N PRO A 961 9.70 14.58 -19.17
CA PRO A 961 8.95 15.34 -18.18
C PRO A 961 7.45 15.14 -18.40
N LEU A 962 6.69 14.93 -17.32
CA LEU A 962 5.22 14.84 -17.40
C LEU A 962 4.61 16.25 -17.29
N PRO A 963 3.56 16.59 -18.06
CA PRO A 963 2.93 17.90 -17.99
C PRO A 963 2.36 18.21 -16.59
N PRO A 964 2.36 19.49 -16.16
CA PRO A 964 1.63 19.96 -14.97
C PRO A 964 0.15 19.55 -15.01
N GLY A 965 -0.39 19.04 -13.90
CA GLY A 965 -1.78 18.59 -13.79
C GLY A 965 -2.02 17.09 -14.04
N GLU A 966 -1.18 16.40 -14.82
CA GLU A 966 -1.29 14.93 -14.94
C GLU A 966 -0.85 14.20 -13.66
N TRP A 967 -0.04 14.84 -12.80
CA TRP A 967 0.51 14.23 -11.59
C TRP A 967 -0.16 14.66 -10.27
N GLU A 968 -0.85 15.81 -10.24
CA GLU A 968 -1.48 16.39 -9.03
C GLU A 968 -2.63 15.53 -8.48
N GLY A 969 -3.27 14.70 -9.32
CA GLY A 969 -4.29 13.73 -8.92
C GLY A 969 -3.78 12.30 -8.68
N ASN A 970 -2.48 12.05 -8.84
CA ASN A 970 -1.91 10.70 -8.99
C ASN A 970 -1.16 10.19 -7.74
N GLU A 971 -1.60 10.56 -6.53
CA GLU A 971 -1.11 9.95 -5.28
C GLU A 971 -1.25 8.41 -5.25
N TRP A 972 -2.02 7.81 -6.17
CA TRP A 972 -2.47 6.42 -6.09
C TRP A 972 -2.41 5.59 -7.37
N GLY A 973 -1.96 6.15 -8.49
CA GLY A 973 -2.27 5.50 -9.78
C GLY A 973 -3.76 5.19 -9.92
N ALA A 974 -4.61 6.06 -9.34
CA ALA A 974 -6.08 5.96 -9.39
C ALA A 974 -6.62 6.23 -10.80
N THR A 975 -5.78 6.83 -11.66
CA THR A 975 -5.97 6.78 -13.10
C THR A 975 -5.52 5.41 -13.59
N ALA A 976 -6.41 4.70 -14.28
CA ALA A 976 -6.03 3.49 -15.01
C ALA A 976 -4.78 3.82 -15.82
N ALA A 977 -3.69 3.05 -15.62
CA ALA A 977 -2.47 3.23 -16.39
C ALA A 977 -2.86 3.42 -17.87
N PRO A 978 -2.43 4.50 -18.54
CA PRO A 978 -2.79 4.75 -19.92
C PRO A 978 -2.64 3.47 -20.75
N ARG A 979 -3.61 3.19 -21.64
CA ARG A 979 -3.59 2.04 -22.55
C ARG A 979 -2.50 2.19 -23.63
N ASN A 980 -1.42 2.90 -23.35
CA ASN A 980 -0.43 3.22 -24.36
C ASN A 980 0.52 2.04 -24.56
N THR A 981 0.46 1.49 -25.76
CA THR A 981 1.38 0.49 -26.30
C THR A 981 2.56 1.24 -26.91
N GLY A 982 3.51 1.68 -26.07
CA GLY A 982 4.87 1.92 -26.56
C GLY A 982 5.51 0.59 -26.94
N ASP A 983 6.36 0.56 -27.96
CA ASP A 983 7.15 -0.63 -28.31
C ASP A 983 8.20 -0.87 -27.19
N GLU A 984 7.84 -1.68 -26.19
CA GLU A 984 8.68 -2.06 -25.04
C GLU A 984 9.78 -3.07 -25.41
N ARG A 985 10.54 -2.82 -26.49
CA ARG A 985 11.48 -3.80 -27.06
C ARG A 985 12.81 -3.19 -27.51
N GLU A 986 13.60 -2.66 -26.59
CA GLU A 986 14.99 -2.32 -26.90
C GLU A 986 15.99 -3.31 -26.25
N LEU A 987 16.38 -4.26 -27.10
CA LEU A 987 17.74 -4.69 -27.43
C LEU A 987 18.66 -5.17 -26.29
N ARG A 988 18.69 -6.49 -26.06
CA ARG A 988 19.81 -7.18 -25.38
C ARG A 988 20.94 -7.44 -26.37
N GLY A 989 21.94 -6.56 -26.46
CA GLY A 989 23.17 -6.84 -27.21
C GLY A 989 24.18 -7.64 -26.39
N LEU A 990 24.88 -8.59 -27.03
CA LEU A 990 26.02 -9.30 -26.46
C LEU A 990 27.31 -8.91 -27.19
N PRO A 991 28.47 -8.84 -26.50
CA PRO A 991 29.74 -8.63 -27.17
C PRO A 991 30.07 -9.80 -28.12
N SER A 992 30.77 -9.48 -29.22
CA SER A 992 31.06 -10.42 -30.31
C SER A 992 31.91 -11.63 -29.87
N HIS A 993 32.84 -11.44 -28.93
CA HIS A 993 33.72 -12.47 -28.39
C HIS A 993 33.81 -12.39 -26.86
N GLY A 994 33.83 -13.57 -26.21
CA GLY A 994 34.18 -13.72 -24.80
C GLY A 994 35.49 -14.52 -24.69
N GLY A 995 36.33 -14.23 -23.69
CA GLY A 995 37.60 -14.95 -23.49
C GLY A 995 37.43 -16.46 -23.29
N ASP A 996 38.55 -17.20 -23.34
CA ASP A 996 38.60 -18.67 -23.22
C ASP A 996 37.96 -19.17 -21.91
N VAL A 997 36.68 -19.53 -21.97
CA VAL A 997 35.94 -20.16 -20.87
C VAL A 997 35.27 -21.41 -21.42
N ALA A 998 35.55 -22.56 -20.82
CA ALA A 998 34.88 -23.81 -21.16
C ALA A 998 33.35 -23.63 -21.10
N PHE A 999 32.65 -23.87 -22.21
CA PHE A 999 31.21 -23.65 -22.33
C PHE A 999 30.42 -24.62 -21.44
N LEU A 1000 29.61 -24.07 -20.54
CA LEU A 1000 28.67 -24.82 -19.70
C LEU A 1000 27.36 -25.10 -20.47
N PRO A 1001 26.58 -26.15 -20.11
CA PRO A 1001 25.32 -26.46 -20.78
C PRO A 1001 24.31 -25.30 -20.78
N LEU A 1002 23.41 -25.27 -21.77
CA LEU A 1002 22.32 -24.28 -21.84
C LEU A 1002 21.28 -24.59 -20.76
N ASP A 1003 21.23 -23.78 -19.71
CA ASP A 1003 20.32 -23.91 -18.57
C ASP A 1003 19.46 -22.65 -18.37
N ASP A 1004 18.60 -22.67 -17.36
CA ASP A 1004 17.73 -21.53 -17.00
C ASP A 1004 18.29 -20.68 -15.84
N ALA A 1005 19.56 -20.85 -15.50
CA ALA A 1005 20.22 -20.17 -14.38
C ALA A 1005 21.20 -19.10 -14.85
N ARG A 1006 21.87 -19.30 -16.01
CA ARG A 1006 22.91 -18.40 -16.49
C ARG A 1006 22.69 -17.90 -17.91
N LEU A 1007 22.69 -16.57 -18.06
CA LEU A 1007 22.68 -15.91 -19.36
C LEU A 1007 24.05 -16.02 -20.05
N SER A 1008 24.05 -16.22 -21.37
CA SER A 1008 25.24 -16.21 -22.22
C SER A 1008 25.83 -14.80 -22.26
N ARG A 1009 27.16 -14.70 -22.28
CA ARG A 1009 27.92 -13.44 -22.15
C ARG A 1009 28.57 -12.98 -23.44
N SER A 1010 28.51 -13.78 -24.51
CA SER A 1010 28.92 -13.42 -25.85
C SER A 1010 28.02 -14.09 -26.90
N LEU A 1011 28.03 -13.56 -28.12
CA LEU A 1011 27.33 -14.18 -29.25
C LEU A 1011 27.85 -15.61 -29.52
N ASP A 1012 29.17 -15.84 -29.44
CA ASP A 1012 29.76 -17.17 -29.64
C ASP A 1012 29.28 -18.18 -28.58
N GLU A 1013 29.25 -17.78 -27.30
CA GLU A 1013 28.70 -18.61 -26.21
C GLU A 1013 27.21 -18.91 -26.43
N MET A 1014 26.44 -17.90 -26.89
CA MET A 1014 25.02 -18.06 -27.22
C MET A 1014 24.78 -19.11 -28.32
N ILE A 1015 25.55 -19.03 -29.41
CA ILE A 1015 25.42 -19.93 -30.56
C ILE A 1015 25.80 -21.35 -30.14
N GLU A 1016 26.91 -21.51 -29.43
CA GLU A 1016 27.46 -22.83 -29.16
C GLU A 1016 26.67 -23.59 -28.10
N ARG A 1017 26.20 -22.91 -27.05
CA ARG A 1017 25.28 -23.51 -26.06
C ARG A 1017 23.96 -23.96 -26.71
N ARG A 1018 23.41 -23.20 -27.66
CA ARG A 1018 22.20 -23.55 -28.41
C ARG A 1018 22.43 -24.70 -29.38
N ALA A 1019 23.56 -24.72 -30.09
CA ALA A 1019 23.91 -25.82 -30.97
C ALA A 1019 24.07 -27.13 -30.19
N ALA A 1020 24.78 -27.11 -29.04
CA ALA A 1020 24.91 -28.25 -28.14
C ALA A 1020 23.53 -28.75 -27.66
N PHE A 1021 22.63 -27.83 -27.26
CA PHE A 1021 21.27 -28.17 -26.90
C PHE A 1021 20.51 -28.83 -28.07
N LEU A 1022 20.66 -28.36 -29.31
CA LEU A 1022 19.99 -28.95 -30.48
C LEU A 1022 20.51 -30.37 -30.82
N VAL A 1023 21.77 -30.68 -30.49
CA VAL A 1023 22.30 -32.05 -30.58
C VAL A 1023 21.59 -32.98 -29.60
N GLU A 1024 21.42 -32.52 -28.36
CA GLU A 1024 20.67 -33.28 -27.36
C GLU A 1024 19.18 -33.38 -27.69
N TYR A 1025 18.61 -32.32 -28.26
CA TYR A 1025 17.23 -32.27 -28.70
C TYR A 1025 16.95 -33.30 -29.80
N GLN A 1026 17.75 -33.30 -30.88
CA GLN A 1026 17.58 -34.19 -32.02
C GLN A 1026 18.88 -34.93 -32.35
N ASP A 1027 19.80 -34.29 -33.08
CA ASP A 1027 21.08 -34.84 -33.54
C ASP A 1027 22.04 -33.74 -34.06
N ALA A 1028 23.26 -34.16 -34.44
CA ALA A 1028 24.29 -33.26 -34.97
C ALA A 1028 23.97 -32.63 -36.33
N ALA A 1029 23.15 -33.26 -37.17
CA ALA A 1029 22.74 -32.69 -38.45
C ALA A 1029 21.74 -31.54 -38.23
N TYR A 1030 20.84 -31.70 -37.26
CA TYR A 1030 19.89 -30.66 -36.87
C TYR A 1030 20.57 -29.42 -36.28
N ALA A 1031 21.58 -29.61 -35.42
CA ALA A 1031 22.39 -28.51 -34.91
C ALA A 1031 23.22 -27.81 -36.01
N ARG A 1032 23.65 -28.54 -37.04
CA ARG A 1032 24.37 -27.96 -38.19
C ARG A 1032 23.47 -27.02 -39.00
N ARG A 1033 22.22 -27.39 -39.26
CA ARG A 1033 21.23 -26.52 -39.92
C ARG A 1033 21.08 -25.16 -39.21
N TYR A 1034 21.04 -25.17 -37.88
CA TYR A 1034 21.04 -23.96 -37.06
C TYR A 1034 22.30 -23.13 -37.26
N ARG A 1035 23.49 -23.74 -37.11
CA ARG A 1035 24.78 -23.07 -37.27
C ARG A 1035 24.94 -22.46 -38.66
N ASP A 1036 24.55 -23.17 -39.70
CA ASP A 1036 24.70 -22.74 -41.09
C ASP A 1036 23.87 -21.47 -41.37
N LEU A 1037 22.60 -21.40 -40.90
CA LEU A 1037 21.79 -20.20 -41.08
C LEU A 1037 22.34 -19.01 -40.28
N VAL A 1038 22.68 -19.22 -39.00
CA VAL A 1038 23.20 -18.15 -38.14
C VAL A 1038 24.54 -17.63 -38.67
N ALA A 1039 25.42 -18.50 -39.15
CA ALA A 1039 26.69 -18.12 -39.76
C ALA A 1039 26.50 -17.28 -41.03
N ARG A 1040 25.50 -17.61 -41.87
CA ARG A 1040 25.15 -16.79 -43.04
C ARG A 1040 24.65 -15.41 -42.64
N VAL A 1041 23.73 -15.33 -41.66
CA VAL A 1041 23.24 -14.04 -41.15
C VAL A 1041 24.39 -13.20 -40.60
N ARG A 1042 25.28 -13.80 -39.80
CA ARG A 1042 26.47 -13.15 -39.24
C ARG A 1042 27.38 -12.59 -40.31
N ALA A 1043 27.64 -13.38 -41.36
CA ALA A 1043 28.48 -12.95 -42.48
C ALA A 1043 27.85 -11.78 -43.24
N THR A 1044 26.55 -11.84 -43.54
CA THR A 1044 25.85 -10.77 -44.26
C THR A 1044 25.68 -9.49 -43.43
N GLU A 1045 25.37 -9.60 -42.13
CA GLU A 1045 25.27 -8.43 -41.24
C GLU A 1045 26.63 -7.75 -41.08
N ALA A 1046 27.71 -8.53 -40.92
CA ALA A 1046 29.07 -8.00 -40.84
C ALA A 1046 29.53 -7.30 -42.14
N ASP A 1047 29.15 -7.84 -43.30
CA ASP A 1047 29.49 -7.31 -44.62
C ASP A 1047 28.72 -6.01 -44.97
N ARG A 1048 27.42 -5.96 -44.66
CA ARG A 1048 26.53 -4.86 -45.09
C ARG A 1048 26.37 -3.71 -44.10
N ILE A 1049 26.47 -3.97 -42.80
CA ILE A 1049 26.19 -2.98 -41.74
C ILE A 1049 27.49 -2.57 -41.05
N GLY A 1050 28.29 -3.56 -40.64
CA GLY A 1050 29.52 -3.34 -39.86
C GLY A 1050 29.21 -2.91 -38.40
N GLY A 1051 29.84 -3.56 -37.42
CA GLY A 1051 29.74 -3.16 -36.01
C GLY A 1051 28.45 -3.56 -35.26
N SER A 1052 27.44 -4.11 -35.94
CA SER A 1052 26.22 -4.69 -35.29
C SER A 1052 26.23 -6.22 -35.28
N THR A 1053 25.69 -6.81 -34.21
CA THR A 1053 25.32 -8.24 -34.10
C THR A 1053 23.83 -8.44 -33.83
N ALA A 1054 23.02 -7.37 -33.85
CA ALA A 1054 21.64 -7.38 -33.41
C ALA A 1054 20.75 -8.35 -34.20
N LEU A 1055 20.89 -8.40 -35.53
CA LEU A 1055 20.11 -9.31 -36.37
C LEU A 1055 20.57 -10.76 -36.17
N THR A 1056 21.88 -10.99 -36.09
CA THR A 1056 22.47 -12.31 -35.83
C THR A 1056 22.03 -12.88 -34.49
N GLU A 1057 22.07 -12.07 -33.42
CA GLU A 1057 21.59 -12.45 -32.09
C GLU A 1057 20.10 -12.79 -32.10
N THR A 1058 19.31 -11.97 -32.78
CA THR A 1058 17.85 -12.16 -32.92
C THR A 1058 17.56 -13.48 -33.64
N VAL A 1059 18.19 -13.74 -34.78
CA VAL A 1059 18.02 -15.00 -35.53
C VAL A 1059 18.54 -16.18 -34.73
N ALA A 1060 19.68 -16.08 -34.04
CA ALA A 1060 20.20 -17.14 -33.18
C ALA A 1060 19.20 -17.51 -32.07
N ARG A 1061 18.55 -16.53 -31.44
CA ARG A 1061 17.53 -16.79 -30.41
C ARG A 1061 16.26 -17.42 -31.00
N TYR A 1062 15.72 -16.85 -32.07
CA TYR A 1062 14.38 -17.21 -32.54
C TYR A 1062 14.35 -18.38 -33.51
N LEU A 1063 15.41 -18.60 -34.30
CA LEU A 1063 15.61 -19.86 -35.02
C LEU A 1063 15.71 -21.02 -34.03
N PHE A 1064 16.49 -20.86 -32.96
CA PHE A 1064 16.59 -21.86 -31.90
C PHE A 1064 15.23 -22.14 -31.25
N LYS A 1065 14.46 -21.10 -30.90
CA LYS A 1065 13.10 -21.25 -30.33
C LYS A 1065 12.17 -22.06 -31.24
N LEU A 1066 12.21 -21.80 -32.56
CA LEU A 1066 11.40 -22.53 -33.53
C LEU A 1066 11.88 -23.96 -33.76
N MET A 1067 13.19 -24.20 -33.70
CA MET A 1067 13.77 -25.54 -33.87
C MET A 1067 13.63 -26.42 -32.62
N ALA A 1068 13.71 -25.83 -31.43
CA ALA A 1068 13.55 -26.49 -30.14
C ALA A 1068 12.11 -26.35 -29.60
N TYR A 1069 11.11 -26.57 -30.47
CA TYR A 1069 9.71 -26.52 -30.07
C TYR A 1069 9.38 -27.61 -29.04
N LYS A 1070 8.52 -27.28 -28.07
CA LYS A 1070 8.23 -28.15 -26.93
C LYS A 1070 7.18 -29.20 -27.25
N ASP A 1071 7.62 -30.23 -27.96
CA ASP A 1071 6.83 -31.43 -28.20
C ASP A 1071 6.83 -32.40 -27.03
N GLU A 1072 6.06 -33.47 -27.15
CA GLU A 1072 5.84 -34.45 -26.10
C GLU A 1072 7.16 -35.13 -25.67
N TYR A 1073 8.07 -35.37 -26.62
CA TYR A 1073 9.39 -35.94 -26.35
C TYR A 1073 10.29 -34.94 -25.62
N GLU A 1074 10.27 -33.67 -26.01
CA GLU A 1074 11.09 -32.62 -25.39
C GLU A 1074 10.59 -32.26 -23.99
N VAL A 1075 9.28 -32.09 -23.80
CA VAL A 1075 8.70 -31.87 -22.47
C VAL A 1075 9.09 -33.01 -21.53
N ALA A 1076 9.05 -34.26 -22.01
CA ALA A 1076 9.51 -35.41 -21.23
C ALA A 1076 10.99 -35.31 -20.87
N ARG A 1077 11.86 -34.97 -21.84
CA ARG A 1077 13.30 -34.80 -21.63
C ARG A 1077 13.59 -33.70 -20.60
N LEU A 1078 12.93 -32.54 -20.69
CA LEU A 1078 13.12 -31.40 -19.79
C LEU A 1078 12.68 -31.68 -18.34
N TYR A 1079 11.82 -32.68 -18.11
CA TYR A 1079 11.52 -33.18 -16.77
C TYR A 1079 12.54 -34.22 -16.28
N THR A 1080 13.16 -34.99 -17.18
CA THR A 1080 14.06 -36.10 -16.82
C THR A 1080 15.56 -35.84 -17.09
N SER A 1081 15.95 -34.64 -17.55
CA SER A 1081 17.35 -34.27 -17.85
C SER A 1081 18.25 -34.18 -16.61
N GLY A 1082 17.67 -34.28 -15.41
CA GLY A 1082 18.36 -34.11 -14.13
C GLY A 1082 18.36 -32.66 -13.63
N ASP A 1083 18.25 -31.65 -14.50
CA ASP A 1083 18.18 -30.23 -14.09
C ASP A 1083 16.98 -29.94 -13.21
N PHE A 1084 15.81 -30.47 -13.60
CA PHE A 1084 14.58 -30.32 -12.84
C PHE A 1084 14.71 -30.96 -11.46
N GLN A 1085 15.29 -32.17 -11.36
CA GLN A 1085 15.53 -32.85 -10.08
C GLN A 1085 16.55 -32.10 -9.21
N ARG A 1086 17.64 -31.57 -9.79
CA ARG A 1086 18.61 -30.76 -9.06
C ARG A 1086 17.94 -29.52 -8.45
N ARG A 1087 17.15 -28.79 -9.23
CA ARG A 1087 16.41 -27.61 -8.74
C ARG A 1087 15.39 -27.97 -7.66
N LEU A 1088 14.69 -29.09 -7.84
CA LEU A 1088 13.77 -29.61 -6.85
C LEU A 1088 14.46 -29.93 -5.52
N GLN A 1089 15.65 -30.54 -5.55
CA GLN A 1089 16.49 -30.82 -4.38
C GLN A 1089 17.13 -29.55 -3.78
N GLN A 1090 17.36 -28.52 -4.59
CA GLN A 1090 17.84 -27.22 -4.10
C GLN A 1090 16.73 -26.45 -3.40
N GLN A 1091 15.50 -26.51 -3.91
CA GLN A 1091 14.36 -25.74 -3.38
C GLN A 1091 13.59 -26.47 -2.28
N PHE A 1092 13.56 -27.81 -2.28
CA PHE A 1092 12.77 -28.59 -1.34
C PHE A 1092 13.60 -29.67 -0.64
N GLU A 1093 13.28 -29.90 0.64
CA GLU A 1093 13.82 -30.96 1.48
C GLU A 1093 12.69 -31.85 2.04
N GLY A 1094 13.07 -33.02 2.56
CA GLY A 1094 12.14 -34.03 3.07
C GLY A 1094 11.61 -35.00 2.00
N ASP A 1095 10.77 -35.95 2.44
CA ASP A 1095 10.13 -36.93 1.56
C ASP A 1095 8.95 -36.28 0.83
N TYR A 1096 9.02 -36.17 -0.49
CA TYR A 1096 7.97 -35.55 -1.30
C TYR A 1096 7.53 -36.38 -2.50
N GLN A 1097 6.27 -36.19 -2.92
CA GLN A 1097 5.69 -36.75 -4.14
C GLN A 1097 5.37 -35.65 -5.14
N LEU A 1098 5.67 -35.90 -6.41
CA LEU A 1098 5.38 -34.97 -7.50
C LEU A 1098 4.11 -35.36 -8.23
N ARG A 1099 3.30 -34.35 -8.56
CA ARG A 1099 2.18 -34.50 -9.48
C ARG A 1099 2.29 -33.47 -10.60
N PHE A 1100 1.92 -33.90 -11.81
CA PHE A 1100 2.10 -33.14 -13.04
C PHE A 1100 0.73 -32.72 -13.60
N HIS A 1101 0.64 -31.50 -14.12
CA HIS A 1101 -0.60 -30.98 -14.69
C HIS A 1101 -0.51 -30.94 -16.21
N LEU A 1102 -1.17 -31.88 -16.90
CA LEU A 1102 -0.97 -32.12 -18.33
C LEU A 1102 -2.32 -32.28 -19.06
N ALA A 1103 -2.31 -32.05 -20.37
CA ALA A 1103 -3.43 -32.33 -21.27
C ALA A 1103 -2.94 -33.19 -22.45
N PRO A 1104 -2.70 -34.50 -22.28
CA PRO A 1104 -2.15 -35.35 -23.34
C PRO A 1104 -3.06 -35.37 -24.58
N PRO A 1105 -2.57 -35.00 -25.77
CA PRO A 1105 -3.42 -34.76 -26.95
C PRO A 1105 -4.27 -35.97 -27.38
N LEU A 1106 -3.76 -37.18 -27.19
CA LEU A 1106 -4.42 -38.41 -27.64
C LEU A 1106 -5.56 -38.89 -26.73
N PHE A 1107 -5.59 -38.47 -25.46
CA PHE A 1107 -6.51 -39.03 -24.45
C PHE A 1107 -7.19 -37.98 -23.56
N ALA A 1108 -6.81 -36.70 -23.65
CA ALA A 1108 -7.45 -35.66 -22.88
C ALA A 1108 -8.89 -35.41 -23.36
N LYS A 1109 -9.80 -35.22 -22.40
CA LYS A 1109 -11.18 -34.81 -22.68
C LYS A 1109 -11.19 -33.41 -23.29
N LYS A 1110 -12.21 -33.12 -24.10
CA LYS A 1110 -12.44 -31.79 -24.66
C LYS A 1110 -13.60 -31.09 -23.95
N ASP A 1111 -13.54 -29.77 -23.86
CA ASP A 1111 -14.68 -28.93 -23.44
C ASP A 1111 -15.70 -28.75 -24.58
N GLU A 1112 -16.78 -28.01 -24.32
CA GLU A 1112 -17.85 -27.73 -25.29
C GLU A 1112 -17.34 -26.97 -26.52
N GLN A 1113 -16.24 -26.24 -26.38
CA GLN A 1113 -15.57 -25.50 -27.44
C GLN A 1113 -14.49 -26.34 -28.15
N GLY A 1114 -14.38 -27.63 -27.83
CA GLY A 1114 -13.45 -28.57 -28.45
C GLY A 1114 -12.00 -28.50 -27.94
N ARG A 1115 -11.72 -27.72 -26.88
CA ARG A 1115 -10.38 -27.50 -26.32
C ARG A 1115 -10.03 -28.58 -25.31
N LEU A 1116 -8.76 -28.97 -25.25
CA LEU A 1116 -8.29 -30.01 -24.33
C LEU A 1116 -8.38 -29.55 -22.87
N LEU A 1117 -8.82 -30.46 -21.99
CA LEU A 1117 -8.89 -30.24 -20.55
C LEU A 1117 -7.64 -30.75 -19.84
N LYS A 1118 -7.03 -29.90 -19.03
CA LYS A 1118 -5.84 -30.23 -18.22
C LYS A 1118 -6.23 -31.04 -16.98
N LYS A 1119 -5.45 -32.08 -16.67
CA LYS A 1119 -5.65 -32.96 -15.49
C LYS A 1119 -4.35 -33.17 -14.72
N GLU A 1120 -4.51 -33.55 -13.45
CA GLU A 1120 -3.42 -33.90 -12.54
C GLU A 1120 -3.07 -35.40 -12.68
N TYR A 1121 -1.78 -35.71 -12.85
CA TYR A 1121 -1.24 -37.06 -12.97
C TYR A 1121 -0.21 -37.33 -11.85
N GLY A 1122 -0.24 -38.55 -11.30
CA GLY A 1122 0.62 -38.95 -10.18
C GLY A 1122 2.10 -39.18 -10.54
N PRO A 1123 2.93 -39.57 -9.55
CA PRO A 1123 4.39 -39.72 -9.70
C PRO A 1123 4.84 -40.70 -10.79
N TRP A 1124 3.99 -41.66 -11.17
CA TRP A 1124 4.25 -42.62 -12.24
C TRP A 1124 4.57 -41.94 -13.58
N MET A 1125 4.07 -40.72 -13.79
CA MET A 1125 4.34 -39.94 -15.00
C MET A 1125 5.83 -39.66 -15.20
N PHE A 1126 6.61 -39.58 -14.13
CA PHE A 1126 8.06 -39.38 -14.24
C PHE A 1126 8.75 -40.55 -14.95
N LYS A 1127 8.31 -41.79 -14.69
CA LYS A 1127 8.82 -42.99 -15.38
C LYS A 1127 8.39 -43.00 -16.85
N ALA A 1128 7.16 -42.60 -17.13
CA ALA A 1128 6.66 -42.49 -18.50
C ALA A 1128 7.44 -41.44 -19.30
N PHE A 1129 7.73 -40.27 -18.71
CA PHE A 1129 8.62 -39.27 -19.33
C PHE A 1129 10.02 -39.83 -19.60
N GLY A 1130 10.59 -40.61 -18.68
CA GLY A 1130 11.90 -41.23 -18.89
C GLY A 1130 11.93 -42.21 -20.07
N LEU A 1131 10.83 -42.92 -20.33
CA LEU A 1131 10.69 -43.77 -21.52
C LEU A 1131 10.48 -42.93 -22.78
N LEU A 1132 9.56 -41.95 -22.72
CA LEU A 1132 9.22 -41.10 -23.86
C LEU A 1132 10.40 -40.27 -24.34
N ALA A 1133 11.23 -39.74 -23.43
CA ALA A 1133 12.45 -38.99 -23.77
C ALA A 1133 13.46 -39.81 -24.60
N LYS A 1134 13.51 -41.13 -24.41
CA LYS A 1134 14.39 -42.03 -25.19
C LYS A 1134 13.86 -42.30 -26.60
N LEU A 1135 12.58 -42.06 -26.84
CA LEU A 1135 11.92 -42.24 -28.14
C LEU A 1135 12.03 -41.00 -29.04
N LYS A 1136 12.87 -40.01 -28.69
CA LYS A 1136 13.09 -38.79 -29.49
C LYS A 1136 13.45 -39.05 -30.95
N PHE A 1137 14.08 -40.20 -31.26
CA PHE A 1137 14.42 -40.59 -32.63
C PHE A 1137 13.18 -40.81 -33.53
N LEU A 1138 11.99 -40.98 -32.95
CA LEU A 1138 10.75 -41.06 -33.70
C LEU A 1138 10.28 -39.69 -34.21
N ARG A 1139 10.72 -38.57 -33.61
CA ARG A 1139 10.28 -37.21 -33.94
C ARG A 1139 10.45 -36.92 -35.43
N GLY A 1140 9.35 -36.50 -36.08
CA GLY A 1140 9.34 -36.18 -37.51
C GLY A 1140 9.43 -37.40 -38.46
N GLY A 1141 9.56 -38.62 -37.93
CA GLY A 1141 9.55 -39.86 -38.69
C GLY A 1141 8.14 -40.39 -38.97
N ARG A 1142 8.04 -41.46 -39.77
CA ARG A 1142 6.74 -42.11 -40.12
C ARG A 1142 5.97 -42.65 -38.90
N PHE A 1143 6.71 -43.02 -37.86
CA PHE A 1143 6.20 -43.58 -36.61
C PHE A 1143 5.93 -42.52 -35.53
N ASP A 1144 6.10 -41.23 -35.85
CA ASP A 1144 5.73 -40.14 -34.95
C ASP A 1144 4.21 -39.99 -34.87
N VAL A 1145 3.59 -40.58 -33.85
CA VAL A 1145 2.14 -40.48 -33.65
C VAL A 1145 1.70 -39.07 -33.24
N PHE A 1146 2.54 -38.34 -32.51
CA PHE A 1146 2.26 -36.97 -32.07
C PHE A 1146 2.48 -35.96 -33.18
N GLY A 1147 3.48 -36.20 -34.02
CA GLY A 1147 3.82 -35.38 -35.19
C GLY A 1147 2.73 -35.27 -36.26
N ARG A 1148 1.62 -36.01 -36.15
CA ARG A 1148 0.48 -35.95 -37.10
C ARG A 1148 -0.57 -34.90 -36.75
N THR A 1149 -0.51 -34.33 -35.54
CA THR A 1149 -1.42 -33.26 -35.10
C THR A 1149 -1.19 -31.97 -35.91
N GLU A 1150 -2.21 -31.12 -36.01
CA GLU A 1150 -2.13 -29.84 -36.74
C GLU A 1150 -1.08 -28.91 -36.12
N GLU A 1151 -1.02 -28.84 -34.79
CA GLU A 1151 -0.04 -28.03 -34.05
C GLU A 1151 1.41 -28.42 -34.41
N ARG A 1152 1.74 -29.73 -34.46
CA ARG A 1152 3.10 -30.19 -34.82
C ARG A 1152 3.44 -30.00 -36.29
N ARG A 1153 2.45 -30.08 -37.20
CA ARG A 1153 2.65 -29.74 -38.62
C ARG A 1153 2.93 -28.26 -38.81
N MET A 1154 2.20 -27.41 -38.09
CA MET A 1154 2.41 -25.96 -38.07
C MET A 1154 3.80 -25.59 -37.55
N GLU A 1155 4.26 -26.17 -36.43
CA GLU A 1155 5.60 -25.90 -35.87
C GLU A 1155 6.74 -26.26 -36.85
N ARG A 1156 6.65 -27.40 -37.55
CA ARG A 1156 7.65 -27.76 -38.56
C ARG A 1156 7.63 -26.83 -39.76
N LYS A 1157 6.44 -26.38 -40.18
CA LYS A 1157 6.30 -25.40 -41.26
C LYS A 1157 6.90 -24.04 -40.87
N LEU A 1158 6.68 -23.61 -39.63
CA LEU A 1158 7.22 -22.34 -39.11
C LEU A 1158 8.73 -22.22 -39.23
N ILE A 1159 9.49 -23.31 -39.08
CA ILE A 1159 10.95 -23.29 -39.26
C ILE A 1159 11.31 -22.92 -40.71
N ALA A 1160 10.67 -23.57 -41.69
CA ALA A 1160 10.90 -23.30 -43.10
C ALA A 1160 10.41 -21.91 -43.52
N ASP A 1161 9.23 -21.50 -43.03
CA ASP A 1161 8.69 -20.16 -43.26
C ASP A 1161 9.64 -19.09 -42.68
N TYR A 1162 10.17 -19.30 -41.48
CA TYR A 1162 11.12 -18.37 -40.85
C TYR A 1162 12.45 -18.29 -41.60
N GLU A 1163 13.01 -19.43 -42.04
CA GLU A 1163 14.21 -19.45 -42.88
C GLU A 1163 14.01 -18.66 -44.19
N ALA A 1164 12.84 -18.79 -44.82
CA ALA A 1164 12.48 -18.01 -46.00
C ALA A 1164 12.33 -16.52 -45.69
N THR A 1165 11.68 -16.16 -44.58
CA THR A 1165 11.58 -14.77 -44.11
C THR A 1165 12.96 -14.18 -43.85
N VAL A 1166 13.85 -14.89 -43.16
CA VAL A 1166 15.23 -14.44 -42.92
C VAL A 1166 15.97 -14.24 -44.24
N GLN A 1167 15.80 -15.11 -45.23
CA GLN A 1167 16.41 -14.90 -46.55
C GLN A 1167 15.92 -13.60 -47.21
N VAL A 1168 14.62 -13.30 -47.14
CA VAL A 1168 14.06 -12.03 -47.64
C VAL A 1168 14.65 -10.81 -46.92
N LEU A 1169 14.91 -10.92 -45.61
CA LEU A 1169 15.55 -9.86 -44.83
C LEU A 1169 17.01 -9.69 -45.24
N LEU A 1170 17.76 -10.78 -45.41
CA LEU A 1170 19.17 -10.74 -45.82
C LEU A 1170 19.34 -10.15 -47.22
N ASP A 1171 18.44 -10.46 -48.15
CA ASP A 1171 18.50 -9.93 -49.53
C ASP A 1171 18.38 -8.40 -49.53
N GLY A 1172 17.53 -7.83 -48.67
CA GLY A 1172 17.24 -6.39 -48.59
C GLY A 1172 17.85 -5.65 -47.38
N LEU A 1173 18.83 -6.24 -46.69
CA LEU A 1173 19.43 -5.65 -45.48
C LEU A 1173 20.30 -4.44 -45.82
N GLU A 1174 19.96 -3.29 -45.23
CA GLU A 1174 20.64 -1.99 -45.29
C GLU A 1174 20.59 -1.37 -43.87
N ASP A 1175 21.46 -0.39 -43.59
CA ASP A 1175 21.64 0.19 -42.24
C ASP A 1175 20.36 0.82 -41.67
N ASP A 1176 19.61 1.57 -42.49
CA ASP A 1176 18.34 2.20 -42.14
C ASP A 1176 17.17 1.20 -41.94
N ARG A 1177 17.38 -0.08 -42.28
CA ARG A 1177 16.40 -1.15 -42.17
C ARG A 1177 16.73 -2.20 -41.12
N LEU A 1178 17.89 -2.11 -40.47
CA LEU A 1178 18.33 -3.08 -39.47
C LEU A 1178 17.30 -3.26 -38.34
N SER A 1179 16.75 -2.15 -37.82
CA SER A 1179 15.74 -2.17 -36.75
C SER A 1179 14.48 -2.94 -37.15
N LEU A 1180 13.96 -2.69 -38.36
CA LEU A 1180 12.80 -3.38 -38.91
C LEU A 1180 13.10 -4.87 -39.19
N ALA A 1181 14.30 -5.20 -39.67
CA ALA A 1181 14.74 -6.58 -39.87
C ALA A 1181 14.78 -7.34 -38.54
N VAL A 1182 15.34 -6.73 -37.49
CA VAL A 1182 15.34 -7.28 -36.12
C VAL A 1182 13.92 -7.46 -35.61
N GLU A 1183 13.03 -6.49 -35.82
CA GLU A 1183 11.64 -6.59 -35.39
C GLU A 1183 10.90 -7.77 -36.07
N ILE A 1184 11.03 -7.90 -37.41
CA ILE A 1184 10.46 -9.02 -38.17
C ILE A 1184 11.05 -10.35 -37.70
N ALA A 1185 12.37 -10.43 -37.55
CA ALA A 1185 13.05 -11.63 -37.09
C ALA A 1185 12.68 -12.01 -35.64
N SER A 1186 12.16 -11.06 -34.85
CA SER A 1186 11.70 -11.27 -33.48
C SER A 1186 10.27 -11.80 -33.35
N ILE A 1187 9.49 -11.85 -34.43
CA ILE A 1187 8.09 -12.32 -34.42
C ILE A 1187 7.87 -13.67 -33.71
N PRO A 1188 8.74 -14.68 -33.86
CA PRO A 1188 8.57 -15.95 -33.16
C PRO A 1188 8.51 -15.82 -31.64
N GLU A 1189 8.98 -14.69 -31.08
CA GLU A 1189 8.87 -14.44 -29.65
C GLU A 1189 7.43 -14.46 -29.16
N HIS A 1190 6.50 -13.96 -29.98
CA HIS A 1190 5.08 -13.83 -29.65
C HIS A 1190 4.33 -15.16 -29.72
N ILE A 1191 4.90 -16.17 -30.37
CA ILE A 1191 4.29 -17.50 -30.50
C ILE A 1191 4.60 -18.31 -29.24
N ARG A 1192 3.85 -18.05 -28.15
CA ARG A 1192 4.05 -18.67 -26.83
C ARG A 1192 2.84 -19.47 -26.38
N GLY A 1193 3.06 -20.42 -25.48
CA GLY A 1193 1.99 -21.19 -24.83
C GLY A 1193 1.82 -22.57 -25.45
N PHE A 1194 0.69 -23.21 -25.15
CA PHE A 1194 0.39 -24.58 -25.57
C PHE A 1194 -1.06 -24.67 -26.05
N GLY A 1195 -1.35 -25.55 -27.02
CA GLY A 1195 -2.70 -25.78 -27.55
C GLY A 1195 -3.40 -24.48 -27.97
N HIS A 1196 -4.64 -24.29 -27.53
CA HIS A 1196 -5.45 -23.12 -27.91
C HIS A 1196 -4.83 -21.75 -27.54
N ILE A 1197 -4.01 -21.69 -26.49
CA ILE A 1197 -3.28 -20.44 -26.14
C ILE A 1197 -2.21 -20.14 -27.20
N LYS A 1198 -1.51 -21.17 -27.67
CA LYS A 1198 -0.50 -21.03 -28.73
C LYS A 1198 -1.13 -20.68 -30.06
N GLU A 1199 -2.27 -21.28 -30.39
CA GLU A 1199 -3.03 -20.98 -31.62
C GLU A 1199 -3.46 -19.51 -31.68
N ALA A 1200 -3.99 -18.98 -30.58
CA ALA A 1200 -4.38 -17.56 -30.49
C ALA A 1200 -3.18 -16.63 -30.67
N HIS A 1201 -2.07 -16.90 -29.97
CA HIS A 1201 -0.84 -16.13 -30.12
C HIS A 1201 -0.22 -16.27 -31.51
N PHE A 1202 -0.28 -17.44 -32.12
CA PHE A 1202 0.18 -17.68 -33.49
C PHE A 1202 -0.59 -16.82 -34.50
N ALA A 1203 -1.91 -16.77 -34.40
CA ALA A 1203 -2.74 -15.94 -35.28
C ALA A 1203 -2.38 -14.45 -35.17
N GLN A 1204 -2.21 -13.94 -33.93
CA GLN A 1204 -1.78 -12.57 -33.68
C GLN A 1204 -0.37 -12.30 -34.22
N ALA A 1205 0.57 -13.21 -33.99
CA ALA A 1205 1.95 -13.08 -34.46
C ALA A 1205 2.05 -13.06 -36.00
N LYS A 1206 1.30 -13.92 -36.70
CA LYS A 1206 1.25 -13.94 -38.17
C LYS A 1206 0.61 -12.69 -38.76
N ALA A 1207 -0.41 -12.13 -38.11
CA ALA A 1207 -0.98 -10.85 -38.50
C ALA A 1207 0.05 -9.71 -38.39
N ARG A 1208 0.81 -9.66 -37.29
CA ARG A 1208 1.91 -8.68 -37.12
C ARG A 1208 3.04 -8.90 -38.13
N GLU A 1209 3.44 -10.15 -38.37
CA GLU A 1209 4.47 -10.50 -39.37
C GLU A 1209 4.09 -9.99 -40.76
N ALA A 1210 2.83 -10.19 -41.17
CA ALA A 1210 2.32 -9.74 -42.45
C ALA A 1210 2.35 -8.20 -42.57
N ALA A 1211 1.99 -7.48 -41.50
CA ALA A 1211 2.06 -6.03 -41.46
C ALA A 1211 3.50 -5.50 -41.57
N LEU A 1212 4.44 -6.06 -40.80
CA LEU A 1212 5.85 -5.66 -40.84
C LEU A 1212 6.52 -6.03 -42.18
N LEU A 1213 6.19 -7.18 -42.77
CA LEU A 1213 6.69 -7.54 -44.10
C LEU A 1213 6.11 -6.68 -45.21
N ALA A 1214 4.88 -6.16 -45.05
CA ALA A 1214 4.33 -5.16 -45.96
C ALA A 1214 5.11 -3.85 -45.86
N GLN A 1215 5.46 -3.42 -44.65
CA GLN A 1215 6.33 -2.26 -44.40
C GLN A 1215 7.73 -2.47 -45.01
N TRP A 1216 8.32 -3.66 -44.83
CA TRP A 1216 9.63 -4.03 -45.42
C TRP A 1216 9.64 -3.92 -46.95
N ARG A 1217 8.55 -4.34 -47.61
CA ARG A 1217 8.43 -4.34 -49.07
C ARG A 1217 8.09 -2.96 -49.65
N ASN A 1218 7.56 -2.04 -48.85
CA ASN A 1218 7.16 -0.71 -49.31
C ASN A 1218 7.51 0.41 -48.29
N PRO A 1219 8.78 0.84 -48.21
CA PRO A 1219 9.24 1.83 -47.25
C PRO A 1219 8.61 3.23 -47.43
N LYS A 1220 8.14 3.55 -48.64
CA LYS A 1220 7.63 4.90 -49.00
C LYS A 1220 6.13 5.08 -48.79
N ALA A 1221 5.36 4.04 -48.44
CA ALA A 1221 3.90 4.10 -48.37
C ALA A 1221 3.32 4.90 -47.18
N LEU A 1222 4.14 5.39 -46.24
CA LEU A 1222 3.65 5.91 -44.96
C LEU A 1222 4.13 7.31 -44.56
N HIS A 1223 4.75 8.09 -45.45
CA HIS A 1223 4.88 9.55 -45.19
C HIS A 1223 3.53 10.30 -45.15
N ILE A 1224 2.39 9.61 -45.35
CA ILE A 1224 1.04 10.21 -45.41
C ILE A 1224 0.19 9.87 -44.16
N VAL A 1225 0.61 9.01 -43.23
CA VAL A 1225 -0.21 8.67 -42.04
C VAL A 1225 0.56 8.85 -40.73
N GLN A 1226 1.11 10.04 -40.52
CA GLN A 1226 1.47 10.53 -39.18
C GLN A 1226 1.08 12.01 -39.04
N VAL A 1227 -0.19 12.33 -39.33
CA VAL A 1227 -0.90 13.47 -38.74
C VAL A 1227 -2.36 13.06 -38.59
N ALA A 1228 -2.71 12.45 -37.44
CA ALA A 1228 -4.05 12.40 -36.88
C ALA A 1228 -3.95 12.01 -35.41
#